data_AF-V9IRW3-F1
#
_entry.id   AF-V9IRW3-F1
#
_cell.length_a   1.000
_cell.length_b   1.000
_cell.length_c   1.000
_cell.angle_alpha   90.00
_cell.angle_beta   90.00
_cell.angle_gamma   90.00
#
_symmetry.space_group_name_H-M   'P 1'
#
loop_
_entity.id
_entity.type
_entity.pdbx_description
1 polymer ?
#
loop_
_entity_poly.entity_id
_entity_poly.type
_entity_poly.pdbx_seq_one_letter_code
_entity_poly.pdbx_strand_id
1 'polypeptide(L)'
;MHDMTKKNTGLYQRLGKLLLASSLSLPLFSVLAVTSPANLAYAAEDTTNKTRFLTLYNQIKDPANGYFSPEGIPYHAVETLLSEAPDHGHMTTSEAYSYWLWLEALYGHHTGNWTRLEQAWDNMEQYIIPNASEQPTMSGYNPASPATYAPEHRQPDQYPSQLGSSVTAGKDPLDAELKATYGSNQTYLMHWLVDVDNWYGFGNSLNPSHTATYINTFQRGEQESVWEAIPHPSQETFQFGKPGEGFATLFVKDSGAPAKQWRYTDATDADARVVQVMYWAKSLGYSNPVYIEKAKKMGDYLRYGMYDKYFQQIGSAADGTPSPGTGKDSSHYLMAWYTAWGGGIGSNWAWRIGASHNHQAYQNPMAAYALSEGGLAPKSPTAKQDWETSLKRQLEFYTWLQSSEGGIGGGATNSKGGTYAPYPAGVSTFYGMAYEDAPVYHDPPSNTWFGFQAWPVERIAEYYYAMAAKGDTASENFKMAKRVMDQWVKWALAYTFVDKKPVTDADGYFLNSSGQKILGGANPQVATTPAPGQFYILGGQEWTGQPDSWKGFSSFTGNPNYHVIAKGTSQDTGVLGSYIKLLTFYAAGTQAENNGTLSAAGAQAKTTAEQLLNVAWNHNDGIGIAVPEKRGDYSRYFTKEIYFPSGWSGTYGQGNALPGTGAVPSDPAKGGNGVYLSYSELRPKIKQDPKWPYLENLYKSSYDPVTKKWTNGEPTFTYHRFWAQVDMATAYAEYSRLFGSGSTTPSVPGAPAGLTAAAGDAKATLTWSASAGAASYNVKRATTAGGPYTTVSTGVTATGFTDTAVTNGTTYYYVVSAVNSVGESPNSAQVSVKKPQAGTAAVPAAPAGLSAASGDAKVTLGWNAPAGAASYNVKRATTAGGPYTTVATGVTAAGYTDTAVTNGTTYYYVVSAVNAAGESANSAQVCAKPQAPAGTGVVVLQYRAGDTNPADNQFKPHFNLVNKGSAAVPLSSLTIRYWYTADSDQALNFNVDYAVVGSSNVTGKFVKLPAARSGADSYLEVGFEFKPHFNLVNKGSAAVPLSSLTIRYWYTADSDQALNFNVDYAVVGSSNVTGKFVKLPAARSGADSYLEVGFGPGAGSLAAGGSSGEIQTRINRANWSNLSESNDYSFDPTKTAFADWSKVTVYKDGVLIWGVEP
;
A
#
# COMPACT_ATOMS: atom_id res chain seq x y z
N MET A 1 -40.61 -55.70 16.55
CA MET A 1 -42.03 -55.48 16.21
C MET A 1 -42.79 -55.31 17.52
N HIS A 2 -43.86 -54.51 17.57
CA HIS A 2 -44.44 -53.90 18.79
C HIS A 2 -43.46 -52.87 19.45
N ASP A 3 -43.90 -51.70 19.96
CA ASP A 3 -45.20 -51.03 19.76
C ASP A 3 -45.12 -49.47 19.82
N MET A 4 -46.28 -48.81 19.75
CA MET A 4 -46.57 -47.40 19.44
C MET A 4 -46.07 -46.26 20.38
N THR A 5 -45.43 -45.25 19.74
CA THR A 5 -45.68 -43.78 19.86
C THR A 5 -45.45 -42.96 21.17
N LYS A 6 -45.17 -41.66 20.93
CA LYS A 6 -45.31 -40.43 21.79
C LYS A 6 -44.16 -39.99 22.74
N LYS A 7 -43.70 -38.77 22.45
CA LYS A 7 -43.25 -37.64 23.32
C LYS A 7 -42.33 -37.86 24.55
N ASN A 8 -41.17 -37.20 24.46
CA ASN A 8 -40.48 -36.35 25.46
C ASN A 8 -40.02 -36.89 26.83
N THR A 9 -38.80 -36.45 27.21
CA THR A 9 -38.23 -36.29 28.58
C THR A 9 -38.04 -37.55 29.44
N GLY A 10 -37.03 -37.66 30.32
CA GLY A 10 -35.87 -36.79 30.57
C GLY A 10 -35.07 -37.14 31.85
N LEU A 11 -33.82 -36.67 31.93
CA LEU A 11 -32.97 -36.41 33.12
C LEU A 11 -32.85 -37.42 34.31
N TYR A 12 -31.61 -37.94 34.47
CA TYR A 12 -30.78 -38.04 35.70
C TYR A 12 -31.10 -38.96 36.92
N GLN A 13 -30.00 -39.25 37.66
CA GLN A 13 -29.85 -39.75 39.05
C GLN A 13 -29.90 -41.29 39.25
N ARG A 14 -29.08 -41.93 40.11
CA ARG A 14 -27.93 -41.48 40.96
C ARG A 14 -27.01 -42.68 41.37
N LEU A 15 -25.79 -42.34 41.83
CA LEU A 15 -24.86 -42.99 42.81
C LEU A 15 -25.19 -44.40 43.39
N GLY A 16 -24.25 -45.32 43.66
CA GLY A 16 -22.78 -45.32 43.48
C GLY A 16 -21.99 -45.98 44.66
N LYS A 17 -20.87 -46.69 44.37
CA LYS A 17 -19.71 -47.08 45.24
C LYS A 17 -18.72 -47.87 44.34
N LEU A 18 -17.40 -47.62 44.24
CA LEU A 18 -16.29 -47.53 45.24
C LEU A 18 -15.89 -48.92 45.77
N LEU A 19 -14.69 -49.49 45.55
CA LEU A 19 -13.45 -49.12 44.83
C LEU A 19 -12.92 -50.38 44.05
N LEU A 20 -11.67 -50.65 43.62
CA LEU A 20 -10.30 -50.13 43.87
C LEU A 20 -9.40 -50.26 42.59
N ALA A 21 -8.07 -50.30 42.73
CA ALA A 21 -7.05 -50.49 41.68
C ALA A 21 -6.53 -51.96 41.64
N SER A 22 -5.67 -52.44 40.74
CA SER A 22 -4.68 -51.79 39.84
C SER A 22 -4.26 -52.77 38.71
N SER A 23 -3.48 -52.45 37.66
CA SER A 23 -3.31 -51.21 36.84
C SER A 23 -2.35 -51.51 35.66
N LEU A 24 -2.56 -50.92 34.48
CA LEU A 24 -1.53 -50.80 33.42
C LEU A 24 -1.70 -49.48 32.64
N SER A 25 -0.66 -48.99 31.98
CA SER A 25 -0.57 -47.61 31.47
C SER A 25 -1.00 -47.41 30.02
N LEU A 26 -1.63 -46.26 29.75
CA LEU A 26 -1.88 -45.69 28.42
C LEU A 26 -1.37 -44.24 28.41
N PRO A 27 -0.58 -43.81 27.39
CA PRO A 27 -0.11 -42.44 27.29
C PRO A 27 -1.22 -41.48 26.82
N LEU A 28 -1.10 -40.21 27.19
CA LEU A 28 -2.05 -39.17 26.79
C LEU A 28 -1.92 -38.87 25.29
N PHE A 29 -3.06 -38.79 24.60
CA PHE A 29 -3.17 -37.95 23.41
C PHE A 29 -3.52 -36.52 23.83
N SER A 30 -2.54 -35.62 23.76
CA SER A 30 -2.78 -34.19 23.91
C SER A 30 -3.66 -33.70 22.76
N VAL A 31 -4.79 -33.07 23.09
CA VAL A 31 -5.63 -32.40 22.08
C VAL A 31 -4.90 -31.13 21.63
N LEU A 32 -4.19 -31.24 20.50
CA LEU A 32 -3.70 -30.07 19.77
C LEU A 32 -4.91 -29.25 19.30
N ALA A 33 -5.08 -28.08 19.90
CA ALA A 33 -6.10 -27.14 19.46
C ALA A 33 -5.76 -26.70 18.02
N VAL A 34 -6.68 -26.92 17.09
CA VAL A 34 -6.56 -26.41 15.72
C VAL A 34 -6.71 -24.89 15.78
N THR A 35 -5.59 -24.18 15.73
CA THR A 35 -5.58 -22.73 15.62
C THR A 35 -6.17 -22.35 14.26
N SER A 36 -7.26 -21.59 14.28
CA SER A 36 -7.74 -20.89 13.08
C SER A 36 -6.63 -19.96 12.58
N PRO A 37 -6.49 -19.74 11.26
CA PRO A 37 -5.56 -18.73 10.76
C PRO A 37 -5.89 -17.37 11.38
N ALA A 38 -4.87 -16.63 11.76
CA ALA A 38 -5.06 -15.32 12.39
C ALA A 38 -5.77 -14.37 11.41
N ASN A 39 -6.90 -13.79 11.83
CA ASN A 39 -7.50 -12.68 11.11
C ASN A 39 -6.53 -11.49 11.20
N LEU A 40 -5.82 -11.20 10.10
CA LEU A 40 -5.06 -9.97 9.96
C LEU A 40 -6.03 -8.80 10.09
N ALA A 41 -5.82 -7.97 11.11
CA ALA A 41 -6.63 -6.78 11.35
C ALA A 41 -6.25 -5.70 10.33
N TYR A 42 -6.95 -5.66 9.20
CA TYR A 42 -6.75 -4.67 8.15
C TYR A 42 -6.96 -3.24 8.68
N ALA A 43 -6.05 -2.34 8.32
CA ALA A 43 -6.24 -0.91 8.50
C ALA A 43 -7.29 -0.35 7.51
N ALA A 44 -7.81 0.85 7.78
CA ALA A 44 -8.78 1.49 6.91
C ALA A 44 -8.10 2.06 5.65
N GLU A 45 -8.47 1.51 4.47
CA GLU A 45 -7.86 1.77 3.15
C GLU A 45 -7.52 3.26 2.88
N ASP A 46 -6.43 3.50 2.14
CA ASP A 46 -6.15 4.81 1.56
C ASP A 46 -7.05 5.04 0.33
N THR A 47 -7.94 6.03 0.42
CA THR A 47 -8.83 6.41 -0.68
C THR A 47 -8.09 6.94 -1.90
N THR A 48 -6.88 7.48 -1.75
CA THR A 48 -6.10 8.06 -2.86
C THR A 48 -5.60 6.96 -3.80
N ASN A 49 -4.77 6.04 -3.31
CA ASN A 49 -4.18 5.00 -4.16
C ASN A 49 -5.20 3.91 -4.54
N LYS A 50 -6.22 3.64 -3.71
CA LYS A 50 -7.38 2.83 -4.14
C LYS A 50 -8.10 3.46 -5.34
N THR A 51 -8.29 4.78 -5.36
CA THR A 51 -8.87 5.47 -6.53
C THR A 51 -7.98 5.34 -7.76
N ARG A 52 -6.67 5.57 -7.63
CA ARG A 52 -5.71 5.40 -8.74
C ARG A 52 -5.72 3.98 -9.32
N PHE A 53 -5.74 2.96 -8.46
CA PHE A 53 -5.92 1.56 -8.89
C PHE A 53 -7.21 1.35 -9.68
N LEU A 54 -8.36 1.80 -9.15
CA LEU A 54 -9.65 1.62 -9.83
C LEU A 54 -9.75 2.43 -11.13
N THR A 55 -9.09 3.58 -11.22
CA THR A 55 -8.95 4.33 -12.47
C THR A 55 -8.14 3.55 -13.50
N LEU A 56 -6.94 3.07 -13.16
CA LEU A 56 -6.12 2.26 -14.07
C LEU A 56 -6.81 0.94 -14.47
N TYR A 57 -7.48 0.29 -13.53
CA TYR A 57 -8.32 -0.88 -13.82
C TYR A 57 -9.36 -0.54 -14.90
N ASN A 58 -10.13 0.55 -14.72
CA ASN A 58 -11.13 0.95 -15.71
C ASN A 58 -10.49 1.29 -17.06
N GLN A 59 -9.31 1.92 -17.08
CA GLN A 59 -8.57 2.23 -18.31
C GLN A 59 -8.08 0.97 -19.03
N ILE A 60 -7.57 -0.04 -18.29
CA ILE A 60 -7.14 -1.34 -18.84
C ILE A 60 -8.33 -2.16 -19.35
N LYS A 61 -9.51 -2.04 -18.70
CA LYS A 61 -10.72 -2.78 -19.07
C LYS A 61 -11.63 -2.06 -20.07
N ASP A 62 -11.34 -0.82 -20.47
CA ASP A 62 -12.14 -0.09 -21.46
C ASP A 62 -11.88 -0.62 -22.88
N PRO A 63 -12.89 -1.14 -23.61
CA PRO A 63 -12.72 -1.57 -24.99
C PRO A 63 -12.22 -0.45 -25.94
N ALA A 64 -12.43 0.83 -25.61
CA ALA A 64 -11.91 1.95 -26.39
C ALA A 64 -10.38 2.09 -26.30
N ASN A 65 -9.76 1.54 -25.25
CA ASN A 65 -8.31 1.58 -25.03
C ASN A 65 -7.57 0.36 -25.62
N GLY A 66 -8.27 -0.62 -26.19
CA GLY A 66 -7.68 -1.64 -27.05
C GLY A 66 -6.83 -2.74 -26.40
N TYR A 67 -6.73 -2.82 -25.06
CA TYR A 67 -5.93 -3.83 -24.35
C TYR A 67 -6.37 -5.29 -24.57
N PHE A 68 -7.61 -5.52 -25.00
CA PHE A 68 -8.21 -6.85 -25.16
C PHE A 68 -8.77 -7.04 -26.57
N SER A 69 -8.62 -8.24 -27.12
CA SER A 69 -9.21 -8.64 -28.39
C SER A 69 -10.74 -8.84 -28.30
N PRO A 70 -11.45 -8.97 -29.44
CA PRO A 70 -12.86 -9.34 -29.46
C PRO A 70 -13.18 -10.71 -28.81
N GLU A 71 -12.20 -11.60 -28.67
CA GLU A 71 -12.33 -12.89 -27.96
C GLU A 71 -12.10 -12.76 -26.43
N GLY A 72 -11.87 -11.52 -25.94
CA GLY A 72 -11.65 -11.22 -24.53
C GLY A 72 -10.24 -11.52 -24.03
N ILE A 73 -9.29 -11.71 -24.95
CA ILE A 73 -7.90 -12.11 -24.67
C ILE A 73 -7.05 -10.83 -24.54
N PRO A 74 -6.24 -10.65 -23.48
CA PRO A 74 -5.35 -9.50 -23.37
C PRO A 74 -4.23 -9.59 -24.42
N TYR A 75 -3.92 -8.50 -25.12
CA TYR A 75 -2.71 -8.41 -25.96
C TYR A 75 -1.46 -8.15 -25.10
N HIS A 76 -0.26 -8.34 -25.65
CA HIS A 76 0.98 -7.91 -24.99
C HIS A 76 1.05 -6.39 -24.87
N ALA A 77 0.63 -5.65 -25.90
CA ALA A 77 0.47 -4.19 -25.89
C ALA A 77 -0.65 -3.73 -26.82
N VAL A 78 -1.14 -2.49 -26.61
CA VAL A 78 -2.12 -1.83 -27.49
C VAL A 78 -1.51 -1.47 -28.86
N GLU A 79 -0.21 -1.22 -28.92
CA GLU A 79 0.50 -0.91 -30.17
C GLU A 79 1.05 -2.17 -30.86
N THR A 80 0.70 -2.37 -32.14
CA THR A 80 1.08 -3.53 -32.94
C THR A 80 2.58 -3.59 -33.32
N LEU A 81 3.19 -2.47 -33.74
CA LEU A 81 4.64 -2.39 -34.00
C LEU A 81 5.46 -2.38 -32.71
N LEU A 82 5.67 -3.56 -32.15
CA LEU A 82 6.49 -3.84 -30.98
C LEU A 82 7.21 -5.19 -31.17
N SER A 83 8.45 -5.28 -30.69
CA SER A 83 9.25 -6.52 -30.65
C SER A 83 10.23 -6.44 -29.48
N GLU A 84 10.29 -7.48 -28.64
CA GLU A 84 11.18 -7.56 -27.47
C GLU A 84 11.29 -8.97 -26.86
N ALA A 85 10.19 -9.73 -26.81
CA ALA A 85 10.18 -11.16 -26.48
C ALA A 85 9.06 -11.88 -27.27
N PRO A 86 7.79 -11.43 -27.21
CA PRO A 86 6.94 -11.49 -28.39
C PRO A 86 7.49 -10.50 -29.45
N ASP A 87 7.21 -10.79 -30.71
CA ASP A 87 7.76 -10.09 -31.87
C ASP A 87 6.73 -9.25 -32.65
N HIS A 88 5.51 -9.15 -32.12
CA HIS A 88 4.42 -8.26 -32.56
C HIS A 88 3.50 -7.98 -31.35
N GLY A 89 3.00 -6.75 -31.18
CA GLY A 89 2.30 -6.33 -29.95
C GLY A 89 0.95 -7.00 -29.68
N HIS A 90 0.25 -7.45 -30.74
CA HIS A 90 -0.99 -8.24 -30.65
C HIS A 90 -0.77 -9.76 -30.54
N MET A 91 0.47 -10.21 -30.33
CA MET A 91 0.66 -11.52 -29.69
C MET A 91 0.23 -11.41 -28.21
N THR A 92 -0.03 -12.53 -27.56
CA THR A 92 -0.17 -12.59 -26.10
C THR A 92 0.69 -13.70 -25.52
N THR A 93 0.95 -13.61 -24.22
CA THR A 93 1.85 -14.50 -23.49
C THR A 93 1.18 -15.08 -22.25
N SER A 94 1.69 -16.21 -21.77
CA SER A 94 1.32 -16.75 -20.45
C SER A 94 1.59 -15.73 -19.34
N GLU A 95 2.64 -14.92 -19.49
CA GLU A 95 2.94 -13.76 -18.66
C GLU A 95 1.75 -12.79 -18.61
N ALA A 96 1.26 -12.30 -19.76
CA ALA A 96 0.13 -11.36 -19.81
C ALA A 96 -1.14 -11.93 -19.14
N TYR A 97 -1.44 -13.21 -19.33
CA TYR A 97 -2.53 -13.89 -18.60
C TYR A 97 -2.29 -13.97 -17.08
N SER A 98 -1.07 -14.27 -16.65
CA SER A 98 -0.73 -14.33 -15.23
C SER A 98 -0.82 -12.96 -14.54
N TYR A 99 -0.50 -11.87 -15.26
CA TYR A 99 -0.79 -10.51 -14.82
C TYR A 99 -2.28 -10.17 -14.85
N TRP A 100 -3.03 -10.60 -15.86
CA TRP A 100 -4.49 -10.35 -15.90
C TRP A 100 -5.18 -10.93 -14.66
N LEU A 101 -4.83 -12.16 -14.28
CA LEU A 101 -5.33 -12.78 -13.05
C LEU A 101 -4.96 -11.96 -11.79
N TRP A 102 -3.76 -11.35 -11.74
CA TRP A 102 -3.36 -10.47 -10.62
C TRP A 102 -4.25 -9.22 -10.52
N LEU A 103 -4.51 -8.58 -11.67
CA LEU A 103 -5.38 -7.40 -11.76
C LEU A 103 -6.79 -7.72 -11.23
N GLU A 104 -7.37 -8.83 -11.68
CA GLU A 104 -8.73 -9.24 -11.30
C GLU A 104 -8.80 -9.75 -9.85
N ALA A 105 -7.71 -10.29 -9.29
CA ALA A 105 -7.62 -10.67 -7.88
C ALA A 105 -7.67 -9.45 -6.94
N LEU A 106 -6.91 -8.39 -7.23
CA LEU A 106 -6.94 -7.16 -6.42
C LEU A 106 -8.23 -6.36 -6.66
N TYR A 107 -8.81 -6.42 -7.86
CA TYR A 107 -10.15 -5.88 -8.11
C TYR A 107 -11.21 -6.63 -7.30
N GLY A 108 -11.17 -7.96 -7.29
CA GLY A 108 -12.04 -8.82 -6.49
C GLY A 108 -11.92 -8.52 -4.98
N HIS A 109 -10.72 -8.27 -4.48
CA HIS A 109 -10.49 -7.82 -3.10
C HIS A 109 -11.14 -6.46 -2.82
N HIS A 110 -10.81 -5.42 -3.61
CA HIS A 110 -11.24 -4.05 -3.33
C HIS A 110 -12.73 -3.78 -3.60
N THR A 111 -13.42 -4.65 -4.35
CA THR A 111 -14.85 -4.52 -4.72
C THR A 111 -15.76 -5.63 -4.19
N GLY A 112 -15.19 -6.75 -3.72
CA GLY A 112 -15.92 -7.98 -3.41
C GLY A 112 -16.33 -8.81 -4.65
N ASN A 113 -16.10 -8.32 -5.87
CA ASN A 113 -16.56 -8.96 -7.10
C ASN A 113 -15.52 -9.91 -7.72
N TRP A 114 -15.46 -11.13 -7.20
CA TRP A 114 -14.53 -12.16 -7.65
C TRP A 114 -14.87 -12.78 -9.03
N THR A 115 -16.04 -12.53 -9.61
CA THR A 115 -16.44 -13.18 -10.88
C THR A 115 -15.54 -12.80 -12.06
N ARG A 116 -14.76 -11.70 -11.94
CA ARG A 116 -13.79 -11.29 -12.96
C ARG A 116 -12.54 -12.17 -12.97
N LEU A 117 -12.07 -12.59 -11.79
CA LEU A 117 -10.96 -13.55 -11.64
C LEU A 117 -11.34 -14.90 -12.25
N GLU A 118 -12.59 -15.32 -12.05
CA GLU A 118 -13.17 -16.54 -12.63
C GLU A 118 -13.26 -16.45 -14.16
N GLN A 119 -13.76 -15.32 -14.70
CA GLN A 119 -13.82 -15.06 -16.14
C GLN A 119 -12.44 -15.03 -16.82
N ALA A 120 -11.44 -14.43 -16.16
CA ALA A 120 -10.07 -14.42 -16.64
C ALA A 120 -9.44 -15.82 -16.65
N TRP A 121 -9.75 -16.65 -15.65
CA TRP A 121 -9.27 -18.03 -15.60
C TRP A 121 -9.91 -18.90 -16.68
N ASP A 122 -11.22 -18.81 -16.88
CA ASP A 122 -11.89 -19.61 -17.92
C ASP A 122 -11.47 -19.17 -19.34
N ASN A 123 -11.16 -17.89 -19.56
CA ASN A 123 -10.52 -17.43 -20.81
C ASN A 123 -9.10 -18.02 -20.98
N MET A 124 -8.28 -18.01 -19.93
CA MET A 124 -6.95 -18.64 -19.93
C MET A 124 -7.03 -20.15 -20.26
N GLU A 125 -7.97 -20.85 -19.64
CA GLU A 125 -8.19 -22.30 -19.86
C GLU A 125 -8.77 -22.62 -21.24
N GLN A 126 -9.45 -21.67 -21.87
CA GLN A 126 -9.97 -21.82 -23.24
C GLN A 126 -8.90 -21.57 -24.32
N TYR A 127 -8.07 -20.53 -24.16
CA TYR A 127 -7.28 -19.99 -25.28
C TYR A 127 -5.76 -20.15 -25.15
N ILE A 128 -5.20 -20.38 -23.94
CA ILE A 128 -3.74 -20.50 -23.77
C ILE A 128 -3.29 -21.77 -23.02
N ILE A 129 -4.16 -22.48 -22.31
CA ILE A 129 -3.88 -23.85 -21.83
C ILE A 129 -4.38 -24.85 -22.89
N PRO A 130 -3.50 -25.55 -23.64
CA PRO A 130 -3.92 -26.45 -24.71
C PRO A 130 -4.75 -27.61 -24.14
N ASN A 131 -5.98 -27.78 -24.63
CA ASN A 131 -6.93 -28.71 -24.06
C ASN A 131 -6.69 -30.17 -24.50
N ALA A 132 -7.55 -31.09 -24.06
CA ALA A 132 -7.41 -32.53 -24.33
C ALA A 132 -7.40 -32.91 -25.83
N SER A 133 -8.12 -32.18 -26.70
CA SER A 133 -8.06 -32.40 -28.15
C SER A 133 -6.84 -31.78 -28.81
N GLU A 134 -6.21 -30.80 -28.15
CA GLU A 134 -5.01 -30.09 -28.60
C GLU A 134 -3.72 -30.78 -28.13
N GLN A 135 -3.83 -31.79 -27.25
CA GLN A 135 -2.78 -32.73 -26.82
C GLN A 135 -3.14 -34.21 -27.13
N PRO A 136 -3.48 -34.58 -28.38
CA PRO A 136 -4.25 -35.80 -28.69
C PRO A 136 -3.51 -37.12 -28.48
N THR A 137 -2.17 -37.13 -28.39
CA THR A 137 -1.35 -38.35 -28.30
C THR A 137 -0.52 -38.46 -27.02
N MET A 138 -0.81 -37.64 -26.01
CA MET A 138 -0.03 -37.59 -24.76
C MET A 138 -0.04 -38.93 -23.98
N SER A 139 -1.03 -39.78 -24.24
CA SER A 139 -1.11 -41.17 -23.75
C SER A 139 -0.01 -42.10 -24.32
N GLY A 140 0.58 -41.76 -25.47
CA GLY A 140 1.71 -42.46 -26.09
C GLY A 140 3.09 -42.06 -25.53
N TYR A 141 3.13 -41.30 -24.43
CA TYR A 141 4.35 -40.88 -23.75
C TYR A 141 5.00 -42.01 -22.94
N ASN A 142 6.34 -42.09 -22.98
CA ASN A 142 7.14 -43.07 -22.26
C ASN A 142 8.01 -42.41 -21.17
N PRO A 143 7.64 -42.48 -19.88
CA PRO A 143 8.45 -41.89 -18.80
C PRO A 143 9.81 -42.59 -18.57
N ALA A 144 10.05 -43.77 -19.17
CA ALA A 144 11.36 -44.41 -19.18
C ALA A 144 12.27 -43.96 -20.34
N SER A 145 11.78 -43.12 -21.25
CA SER A 145 12.56 -42.42 -22.27
C SER A 145 11.81 -41.12 -22.67
N PRO A 146 11.84 -40.07 -21.83
CA PRO A 146 10.98 -38.89 -21.96
C PRO A 146 11.13 -38.12 -23.27
N ALA A 147 12.33 -38.07 -23.84
CA ALA A 147 12.63 -37.44 -25.12
C ALA A 147 13.92 -38.03 -25.73
N THR A 148 14.14 -37.80 -27.03
CA THR A 148 15.42 -38.06 -27.70
C THR A 148 16.33 -36.83 -27.58
N TYR A 149 17.62 -37.05 -27.32
CA TYR A 149 18.59 -35.98 -27.18
C TYR A 149 18.85 -35.27 -28.52
N ALA A 150 18.91 -33.94 -28.47
CA ALA A 150 19.55 -33.11 -29.47
C ALA A 150 20.43 -32.07 -28.74
N PRO A 151 21.69 -31.84 -29.17
CA PRO A 151 22.52 -30.78 -28.61
C PRO A 151 21.93 -29.41 -28.93
N GLU A 152 22.04 -28.45 -28.02
CA GLU A 152 21.90 -27.04 -28.38
C GLU A 152 23.16 -26.54 -29.09
N HIS A 153 23.05 -25.42 -29.81
CA HIS A 153 24.17 -24.78 -30.48
C HIS A 153 24.17 -23.28 -30.19
N ARG A 154 25.35 -22.64 -30.29
CA ARG A 154 25.51 -21.23 -29.94
C ARG A 154 24.82 -20.31 -30.95
N GLN A 155 24.90 -20.60 -32.24
CA GLN A 155 24.37 -19.74 -33.30
C GLN A 155 23.16 -20.40 -34.00
N PRO A 156 22.13 -19.62 -34.41
CA PRO A 156 21.00 -20.13 -35.19
C PRO A 156 21.42 -20.83 -36.50
N ASP A 157 22.53 -20.37 -37.07
CA ASP A 157 23.23 -20.90 -38.24
C ASP A 157 23.60 -22.39 -38.16
N GLN A 158 23.77 -22.91 -36.94
CA GLN A 158 24.20 -24.29 -36.70
C GLN A 158 23.02 -25.28 -36.69
N TYR A 159 21.78 -24.79 -36.75
CA TYR A 159 20.55 -25.60 -36.77
C TYR A 159 20.13 -25.95 -38.22
N PRO A 160 19.35 -27.03 -38.46
CA PRO A 160 18.72 -27.94 -37.50
C PRO A 160 19.71 -28.84 -36.75
N SER A 161 19.49 -28.99 -35.44
CA SER A 161 20.28 -29.88 -34.60
C SER A 161 19.92 -31.36 -34.84
N GLN A 162 20.92 -32.24 -34.78
CA GLN A 162 20.75 -33.66 -35.05
C GLN A 162 20.23 -34.41 -33.82
N LEU A 163 19.02 -34.99 -33.92
CA LEU A 163 18.50 -35.95 -32.95
C LEU A 163 19.38 -37.21 -32.94
N GLY A 164 19.69 -37.73 -31.74
CA GLY A 164 20.56 -38.89 -31.59
C GLY A 164 20.61 -39.47 -30.18
N SER A 165 21.48 -40.47 -30.02
CA SER A 165 21.63 -41.27 -28.78
C SER A 165 22.98 -41.06 -28.08
N SER A 166 23.66 -39.94 -28.33
CA SER A 166 24.95 -39.60 -27.69
C SER A 166 24.80 -39.26 -26.19
N VAL A 167 23.62 -38.80 -25.78
CA VAL A 167 23.18 -38.76 -24.38
C VAL A 167 21.88 -39.56 -24.29
N THR A 168 21.75 -40.42 -23.28
CA THR A 168 20.52 -41.19 -23.02
C THR A 168 19.68 -40.44 -22.00
N ALA A 169 18.41 -40.14 -22.33
CA ALA A 169 17.53 -39.47 -21.37
C ALA A 169 17.32 -40.31 -20.09
N GLY A 170 17.26 -39.64 -18.94
CA GLY A 170 16.89 -40.27 -17.67
C GLY A 170 15.40 -40.59 -17.58
N LYS A 171 14.94 -40.92 -16.36
CA LYS A 171 13.53 -41.27 -16.11
C LYS A 171 12.74 -40.09 -15.57
N ASP A 172 11.52 -39.95 -16.05
CA ASP A 172 10.50 -39.07 -15.49
C ASP A 172 9.81 -39.76 -14.29
N PRO A 173 9.92 -39.21 -13.06
CA PRO A 173 9.27 -39.77 -11.88
C PRO A 173 7.85 -39.20 -11.63
N LEU A 174 7.39 -38.20 -12.40
CA LEU A 174 6.14 -37.47 -12.16
C LEU A 174 4.94 -38.06 -12.91
N ASP A 175 5.10 -38.51 -14.16
CA ASP A 175 3.99 -38.93 -15.02
C ASP A 175 3.05 -39.98 -14.38
N ALA A 176 3.60 -40.97 -13.69
CA ALA A 176 2.80 -41.97 -12.98
C ALA A 176 1.99 -41.38 -11.81
N GLU A 177 2.58 -40.41 -11.09
CA GLU A 177 1.95 -39.72 -9.95
C GLU A 177 0.83 -38.77 -10.42
N LEU A 178 1.09 -38.02 -11.51
CA LEU A 178 0.12 -37.13 -12.15
C LEU A 178 -1.04 -37.91 -12.78
N LYS A 179 -0.77 -39.03 -13.48
CA LYS A 179 -1.81 -39.94 -14.01
C LYS A 179 -2.71 -40.48 -12.91
N ALA A 180 -2.12 -40.93 -11.79
CA ALA A 180 -2.89 -41.45 -10.65
C ALA A 180 -3.77 -40.37 -9.98
N THR A 181 -3.31 -39.12 -9.99
CA THR A 181 -3.99 -37.99 -9.31
C THR A 181 -5.07 -37.33 -10.17
N TYR A 182 -4.86 -37.24 -11.49
CA TYR A 182 -5.72 -36.47 -12.40
C TYR A 182 -6.39 -37.32 -13.50
N GLY A 183 -6.12 -38.63 -13.57
CA GLY A 183 -6.68 -39.53 -14.59
C GLY A 183 -6.13 -39.35 -16.01
N SER A 184 -5.18 -38.42 -16.20
CA SER A 184 -4.55 -38.05 -17.47
C SER A 184 -3.15 -37.48 -17.18
N ASN A 185 -2.27 -37.50 -18.18
CA ASN A 185 -0.97 -36.82 -18.19
C ASN A 185 -0.92 -35.62 -19.17
N GLN A 186 -2.06 -35.16 -19.67
CA GLN A 186 -2.15 -33.93 -20.46
C GLN A 186 -1.75 -32.73 -19.60
N THR A 187 -0.76 -31.98 -20.06
CA THR A 187 -0.17 -30.88 -19.31
C THR A 187 -1.23 -29.81 -19.04
N TYR A 188 -1.31 -29.34 -17.80
CA TYR A 188 -2.19 -28.24 -17.42
C TYR A 188 -1.32 -27.06 -16.99
N LEU A 189 -0.64 -26.50 -17.98
CA LEU A 189 0.20 -25.31 -17.94
C LEU A 189 -0.14 -24.47 -19.18
N MET A 190 0.09 -23.17 -19.12
CA MET A 190 -0.08 -22.29 -20.27
C MET A 190 0.97 -22.58 -21.35
N HIS A 191 0.62 -22.41 -22.63
CA HIS A 191 1.63 -22.18 -23.65
C HIS A 191 2.16 -20.75 -23.53
N TRP A 192 3.47 -20.53 -23.67
CA TRP A 192 4.05 -19.21 -23.45
C TRP A 192 3.64 -18.12 -24.45
N LEU A 193 3.20 -18.47 -25.67
CA LEU A 193 2.88 -17.53 -26.75
C LEU A 193 1.66 -17.94 -27.59
N VAL A 194 0.80 -16.98 -27.90
CA VAL A 194 -0.39 -17.14 -28.77
C VAL A 194 -0.52 -15.93 -29.71
N ASP A 195 -0.78 -16.19 -30.99
CA ASP A 195 -1.16 -15.21 -32.00
C ASP A 195 -2.68 -14.98 -31.93
N VAL A 196 -3.08 -13.89 -31.25
CA VAL A 196 -4.47 -13.62 -30.88
C VAL A 196 -5.34 -13.33 -32.09
N ASP A 197 -4.84 -12.51 -33.02
CA ASP A 197 -5.58 -12.06 -34.21
C ASP A 197 -5.34 -12.95 -35.44
N ASN A 198 -4.62 -14.08 -35.28
CA ASN A 198 -4.07 -14.89 -36.38
C ASN A 198 -3.31 -14.02 -37.41
N TRP A 199 -2.51 -13.07 -36.91
CA TRP A 199 -1.72 -12.13 -37.70
C TRP A 199 -0.68 -12.85 -38.57
N TYR A 200 -0.10 -13.95 -38.07
CA TYR A 200 0.75 -14.82 -38.88
C TYR A 200 -0.01 -15.58 -39.95
N GLY A 201 -1.30 -15.87 -39.78
CA GLY A 201 -2.14 -16.56 -40.77
C GLY A 201 -2.05 -18.09 -40.71
N PHE A 202 -1.46 -18.66 -39.66
CA PHE A 202 -1.36 -20.12 -39.50
C PHE A 202 -2.70 -20.78 -39.15
N GLY A 203 -3.52 -20.14 -38.30
CA GLY A 203 -4.76 -20.70 -37.76
C GLY A 203 -4.56 -21.85 -36.76
N ASN A 204 -5.49 -21.97 -35.79
CA ASN A 204 -5.49 -23.06 -34.82
C ASN A 204 -5.98 -24.36 -35.50
N SER A 205 -5.06 -25.26 -35.83
CA SER A 205 -5.32 -26.48 -36.61
C SER A 205 -6.09 -27.56 -35.84
N LEU A 206 -5.96 -27.64 -34.51
CA LEU A 206 -6.62 -28.63 -33.66
C LEU A 206 -7.91 -28.08 -33.03
N ASN A 207 -8.08 -26.75 -32.97
CA ASN A 207 -9.34 -26.09 -32.67
C ASN A 207 -9.62 -24.92 -33.64
N PRO A 208 -10.09 -25.19 -34.87
CA PRO A 208 -10.35 -24.17 -35.90
C PRO A 208 -11.53 -23.23 -35.61
N SER A 209 -12.09 -23.24 -34.39
CA SER A 209 -13.16 -22.33 -33.96
C SER A 209 -12.65 -21.08 -33.24
N HIS A 210 -11.38 -21.06 -32.82
CA HIS A 210 -10.73 -19.91 -32.19
C HIS A 210 -9.90 -19.14 -33.24
N THR A 211 -9.88 -17.80 -33.15
CA THR A 211 -8.90 -16.97 -33.88
C THR A 211 -7.52 -17.14 -33.25
N ALA A 212 -7.48 -17.12 -31.91
CA ALA A 212 -6.30 -17.37 -31.10
C ALA A 212 -5.56 -18.66 -31.51
N THR A 213 -4.33 -18.49 -32.01
CA THR A 213 -3.52 -19.54 -32.64
C THR A 213 -2.23 -19.77 -31.85
N TYR A 214 -2.03 -20.99 -31.36
CA TYR A 214 -0.80 -21.39 -30.67
C TYR A 214 0.42 -21.34 -31.62
N ILE A 215 1.43 -20.55 -31.27
CA ILE A 215 2.67 -20.38 -32.04
C ILE A 215 3.92 -20.47 -31.17
N ASN A 216 5.05 -20.79 -31.79
CA ASN A 216 6.37 -20.72 -31.18
C ASN A 216 7.31 -19.85 -32.05
N THR A 217 8.35 -19.30 -31.42
CA THR A 217 9.42 -18.54 -32.10
C THR A 217 10.78 -19.16 -31.78
N PHE A 218 11.25 -19.02 -30.54
CA PHE A 218 12.56 -19.48 -30.06
C PHE A 218 12.70 -21.01 -30.09
N GLN A 219 13.76 -21.49 -30.74
CA GLN A 219 14.16 -22.91 -30.85
C GLN A 219 15.68 -23.12 -31.03
N ARG A 220 16.46 -22.07 -31.34
CA ARG A 220 17.82 -22.18 -31.92
C ARG A 220 18.95 -21.56 -31.07
N GLY A 221 18.83 -21.71 -29.75
CA GLY A 221 19.93 -21.53 -28.82
C GLY A 221 20.25 -20.07 -28.43
N GLU A 222 21.36 -19.90 -27.70
CA GLU A 222 21.68 -18.70 -26.92
C GLU A 222 21.85 -17.40 -27.74
N GLN A 223 22.06 -17.47 -29.05
CA GLN A 223 22.14 -16.29 -29.92
C GLN A 223 20.90 -16.11 -30.82
N GLU A 224 19.81 -16.87 -30.61
CA GLU A 224 18.54 -16.56 -31.26
C GLU A 224 17.81 -15.42 -30.53
N SER A 225 18.10 -14.17 -30.91
CA SER A 225 17.32 -13.02 -30.47
C SER A 225 15.88 -13.06 -31.03
N VAL A 226 14.98 -12.27 -30.44
CA VAL A 226 13.60 -12.08 -30.94
C VAL A 226 13.54 -11.65 -32.42
N TRP A 227 14.62 -11.02 -32.91
CA TRP A 227 14.78 -10.56 -34.29
C TRP A 227 15.15 -11.69 -35.25
N GLU A 228 15.94 -12.66 -34.79
CA GLU A 228 16.47 -13.79 -35.57
C GLU A 228 15.51 -14.98 -35.63
N ALA A 229 14.54 -15.05 -34.71
CA ALA A 229 13.56 -16.13 -34.60
C ALA A 229 12.57 -16.21 -35.77
N ILE A 230 12.11 -17.44 -36.06
CA ILE A 230 11.15 -17.76 -37.13
C ILE A 230 9.83 -18.23 -36.50
N PRO A 231 8.77 -17.42 -36.50
CA PRO A 231 7.45 -17.81 -35.97
C PRO A 231 6.86 -18.97 -36.76
N HIS A 232 6.29 -19.93 -36.06
CA HIS A 232 5.76 -21.17 -36.64
C HIS A 232 4.62 -21.73 -35.79
N PRO A 233 3.67 -22.50 -36.39
CA PRO A 233 2.58 -23.08 -35.63
C PRO A 233 3.10 -24.12 -34.63
N SER A 234 2.57 -24.06 -33.42
CA SER A 234 2.78 -25.09 -32.39
C SER A 234 2.12 -26.42 -32.78
N GLN A 235 1.13 -26.37 -33.66
CA GLN A 235 0.41 -27.50 -34.25
C GLN A 235 0.84 -27.67 -35.72
N GLU A 236 1.92 -28.42 -35.96
CA GLU A 236 2.54 -28.61 -37.27
C GLU A 236 1.80 -29.67 -38.11
N THR A 237 1.00 -29.19 -39.06
CA THR A 237 0.17 -29.99 -39.97
C THR A 237 0.72 -30.10 -41.40
N PHE A 238 1.88 -29.50 -41.70
CA PHE A 238 2.48 -29.35 -43.03
C PHE A 238 1.64 -28.54 -44.04
N GLN A 239 0.75 -27.67 -43.54
CA GLN A 239 0.05 -26.67 -44.36
C GLN A 239 0.98 -25.51 -44.77
N PHE A 240 2.02 -25.25 -43.97
CA PHE A 240 3.00 -24.17 -44.13
C PHE A 240 4.42 -24.72 -43.97
N GLY A 241 5.43 -23.87 -44.07
CA GLY A 241 6.84 -24.26 -44.04
C GLY A 241 7.25 -24.99 -45.33
N LYS A 242 8.19 -25.93 -45.22
CA LYS A 242 8.69 -26.72 -46.34
C LYS A 242 7.69 -27.83 -46.70
N PRO A 243 7.35 -28.03 -48.00
CA PRO A 243 6.35 -29.03 -48.40
C PRO A 243 6.63 -30.44 -47.87
N GLY A 244 5.71 -30.98 -47.08
CA GLY A 244 5.83 -32.31 -46.47
C GLY A 244 6.76 -32.42 -45.25
N GLU A 245 7.39 -31.33 -44.82
CA GLU A 245 8.28 -31.29 -43.64
C GLU A 245 7.91 -30.21 -42.61
N GLY A 246 7.13 -29.20 -43.01
CA GLY A 246 6.76 -28.09 -42.14
C GLY A 246 7.93 -27.15 -41.83
N PHE A 247 7.91 -26.56 -40.64
CA PHE A 247 9.05 -25.82 -40.08
C PHE A 247 10.03 -26.71 -39.30
N ALA A 248 9.68 -27.97 -39.01
CA ALA A 248 10.44 -28.85 -38.13
C ALA A 248 11.93 -28.98 -38.52
N THR A 249 12.23 -29.08 -39.82
CA THR A 249 13.60 -29.21 -40.36
C THR A 249 14.40 -27.91 -40.40
N LEU A 250 13.91 -26.83 -39.77
CA LEU A 250 14.73 -25.67 -39.37
C LEU A 250 15.35 -25.85 -37.98
N PHE A 251 14.78 -26.72 -37.14
CA PHE A 251 15.11 -26.82 -35.71
C PHE A 251 15.74 -28.16 -35.37
N VAL A 252 15.17 -29.27 -35.86
CA VAL A 252 15.65 -30.62 -35.60
C VAL A 252 15.73 -31.44 -36.89
N LYS A 253 16.71 -32.36 -36.92
CA LYS A 253 16.91 -33.31 -38.00
C LYS A 253 16.94 -34.73 -37.45
N ASP A 254 16.23 -35.62 -38.11
CA ASP A 254 16.23 -37.07 -37.87
C ASP A 254 16.78 -37.79 -39.11
N SER A 255 16.98 -39.11 -38.97
CA SER A 255 17.21 -40.10 -40.01
C SER A 255 16.09 -40.21 -41.06
N GLY A 256 14.86 -39.82 -40.71
CA GLY A 256 13.69 -39.80 -41.60
C GLY A 256 13.10 -38.40 -41.80
N ALA A 257 12.06 -38.32 -42.64
CA ALA A 257 11.23 -37.12 -42.72
C ALA A 257 10.43 -36.95 -41.42
N PRO A 258 10.18 -35.72 -40.93
CA PRO A 258 9.39 -35.49 -39.73
C PRO A 258 7.94 -35.96 -39.93
N ALA A 259 7.29 -36.33 -38.83
CA ALA A 259 5.84 -36.53 -38.81
C ALA A 259 5.11 -35.22 -38.46
N LYS A 260 3.83 -35.13 -38.87
CA LYS A 260 2.92 -34.09 -38.36
C LYS A 260 2.86 -34.20 -36.84
N GLN A 261 2.92 -33.08 -36.14
CA GLN A 261 3.19 -33.05 -34.71
C GLN A 261 2.68 -31.78 -34.03
N TRP A 262 2.46 -31.85 -32.73
CA TRP A 262 2.12 -30.72 -31.88
C TRP A 262 3.22 -30.57 -30.81
N ARG A 263 3.56 -29.33 -30.42
CA ARG A 263 4.51 -29.04 -29.33
C ARG A 263 4.14 -27.75 -28.63
N TYR A 264 4.22 -27.74 -27.31
CA TYR A 264 4.02 -26.57 -26.47
C TYR A 264 5.18 -26.45 -25.47
N THR A 265 5.44 -25.21 -25.06
CA THR A 265 6.46 -24.80 -24.10
C THR A 265 5.80 -23.84 -23.12
N ASP A 266 5.99 -23.99 -21.82
CA ASP A 266 5.50 -23.02 -20.83
C ASP A 266 6.47 -21.83 -20.66
N ALA A 267 6.14 -20.94 -19.73
CA ALA A 267 7.15 -20.09 -19.10
C ALA A 267 6.93 -20.23 -17.58
N THR A 268 7.86 -20.88 -16.90
CA THR A 268 7.63 -21.36 -15.52
C THR A 268 7.33 -20.24 -14.53
N ASP A 269 7.83 -19.02 -14.79
CA ASP A 269 7.55 -17.84 -13.97
C ASP A 269 6.08 -17.39 -14.07
N ALA A 270 5.42 -17.60 -15.22
CA ALA A 270 4.05 -17.19 -15.48
C ALA A 270 3.04 -18.10 -14.78
N ASP A 271 3.14 -19.41 -14.96
CA ASP A 271 2.34 -20.40 -14.24
C ASP A 271 2.62 -20.34 -12.72
N ALA A 272 3.84 -19.99 -12.31
CA ALA A 272 4.14 -19.66 -10.91
C ALA A 272 3.47 -18.35 -10.45
N ARG A 273 3.46 -17.29 -11.26
CA ARG A 273 2.78 -16.01 -10.96
C ARG A 273 1.27 -16.22 -10.81
N VAL A 274 0.65 -17.10 -11.60
CA VAL A 274 -0.76 -17.51 -11.40
C VAL A 274 -0.98 -18.13 -10.01
N VAL A 275 -0.08 -18.99 -9.55
CA VAL A 275 -0.16 -19.59 -8.21
C VAL A 275 0.07 -18.57 -7.08
N GLN A 276 1.03 -17.65 -7.25
CA GLN A 276 1.26 -16.50 -6.36
C GLN A 276 -0.02 -15.63 -6.22
N VAL A 277 -0.64 -15.29 -7.35
CA VAL A 277 -1.93 -14.56 -7.40
C VAL A 277 -3.03 -15.32 -6.67
N MET A 278 -3.15 -16.64 -6.86
CA MET A 278 -4.21 -17.42 -6.21
C MET A 278 -3.97 -17.62 -4.71
N TYR A 279 -2.72 -17.56 -4.24
CA TYR A 279 -2.42 -17.45 -2.82
C TYR A 279 -2.93 -16.14 -2.25
N TRP A 280 -2.63 -15.01 -2.91
CA TRP A 280 -3.10 -13.70 -2.47
C TRP A 280 -4.62 -13.60 -2.51
N ALA A 281 -5.26 -13.91 -3.64
CA ALA A 281 -6.73 -13.94 -3.77
C ALA A 281 -7.38 -14.72 -2.62
N LYS A 282 -6.88 -15.92 -2.32
CA LYS A 282 -7.37 -16.76 -1.21
C LYS A 282 -7.17 -16.10 0.17
N SER A 283 -6.01 -15.49 0.41
CA SER A 283 -5.73 -14.75 1.66
C SER A 283 -6.59 -13.48 1.82
N LEU A 284 -7.04 -12.91 0.70
CA LEU A 284 -7.87 -11.71 0.60
C LEU A 284 -9.39 -12.01 0.57
N GLY A 285 -9.78 -13.28 0.72
CA GLY A 285 -11.18 -13.73 0.92
C GLY A 285 -11.74 -14.66 -0.17
N TYR A 286 -11.01 -14.90 -1.26
CA TYR A 286 -11.47 -15.81 -2.32
C TYR A 286 -11.53 -17.27 -1.84
N SER A 287 -12.62 -17.96 -2.15
CA SER A 287 -12.94 -19.26 -1.56
C SER A 287 -13.59 -20.28 -2.50
N ASN A 288 -13.76 -19.98 -3.78
CA ASN A 288 -14.34 -20.93 -4.74
C ASN A 288 -13.39 -22.13 -4.94
N PRO A 289 -13.79 -23.36 -4.57
CA PRO A 289 -12.91 -24.52 -4.63
C PRO A 289 -12.54 -24.92 -6.07
N VAL A 290 -13.35 -24.59 -7.08
CA VAL A 290 -13.07 -24.97 -8.48
C VAL A 290 -11.72 -24.41 -8.93
N TYR A 291 -11.55 -23.09 -8.82
CA TYR A 291 -10.34 -22.41 -9.28
C TYR A 291 -9.14 -22.61 -8.34
N ILE A 292 -9.39 -22.80 -7.04
CA ILE A 292 -8.34 -23.18 -6.08
C ILE A 292 -7.77 -24.57 -6.43
N GLU A 293 -8.60 -25.52 -6.86
CA GLU A 293 -8.13 -26.85 -7.30
C GLU A 293 -7.53 -26.83 -8.71
N LYS A 294 -7.99 -25.93 -9.61
CA LYS A 294 -7.30 -25.64 -10.89
C LYS A 294 -5.88 -25.11 -10.65
N ALA A 295 -5.70 -24.12 -9.76
CA ALA A 295 -4.38 -23.57 -9.40
C ALA A 295 -3.44 -24.61 -8.77
N LYS A 296 -3.97 -25.49 -7.89
CA LYS A 296 -3.23 -26.65 -7.38
C LYS A 296 -2.75 -27.59 -8.49
N LYS A 297 -3.60 -27.88 -9.48
CA LYS A 297 -3.25 -28.73 -10.62
C LYS A 297 -2.15 -28.11 -11.47
N MET A 298 -2.21 -26.81 -11.73
CA MET A 298 -1.15 -26.06 -12.43
C MET A 298 0.18 -26.19 -11.68
N GLY A 299 0.20 -25.91 -10.37
CA GLY A 299 1.37 -26.10 -9.51
C GLY A 299 1.86 -27.55 -9.40
N ASP A 300 1.03 -28.56 -9.68
CA ASP A 300 1.42 -29.96 -9.72
C ASP A 300 2.20 -30.30 -11.00
N TYR A 301 1.71 -29.84 -12.16
CA TYR A 301 2.37 -29.99 -13.45
C TYR A 301 3.63 -29.12 -13.59
N LEU A 302 3.65 -27.94 -12.96
CA LEU A 302 4.80 -27.02 -12.94
C LEU A 302 6.06 -27.65 -12.31
N ARG A 303 5.92 -28.76 -11.57
CA ARG A 303 7.05 -29.58 -11.12
C ARG A 303 7.94 -30.09 -12.26
N TYR A 304 7.46 -30.18 -13.51
CA TYR A 304 8.32 -30.50 -14.66
C TYR A 304 9.42 -29.44 -14.90
N GLY A 305 9.18 -28.17 -14.53
CA GLY A 305 10.19 -27.12 -14.55
C GLY A 305 11.34 -27.31 -13.54
N MET A 306 11.27 -28.33 -12.67
CA MET A 306 12.32 -28.68 -11.70
C MET A 306 13.36 -29.68 -12.21
N TYR A 307 13.19 -30.21 -13.44
CA TYR A 307 14.00 -31.30 -13.97
C TYR A 307 14.94 -30.85 -15.08
N ASP A 308 16.12 -31.47 -15.12
CA ASP A 308 17.07 -31.32 -16.22
C ASP A 308 16.40 -31.62 -17.59
N LYS A 309 16.83 -30.93 -18.65
CA LYS A 309 16.22 -31.00 -20.00
C LYS A 309 15.99 -32.44 -20.47
N TYR A 310 16.98 -33.31 -20.31
CA TYR A 310 16.89 -34.73 -20.67
C TYR A 310 16.98 -35.64 -19.44
N PHE A 311 16.48 -35.16 -18.29
CA PHE A 311 16.46 -35.89 -17.02
C PHE A 311 17.84 -36.45 -16.61
N GLN A 312 18.94 -35.75 -16.94
CA GLN A 312 20.27 -36.14 -16.46
C GLN A 312 20.41 -35.86 -14.95
N GLN A 313 21.18 -36.70 -14.26
CA GLN A 313 21.49 -36.52 -12.84
C GLN A 313 22.19 -35.17 -12.63
N ILE A 314 21.74 -34.40 -11.63
CA ILE A 314 22.28 -33.07 -11.36
C ILE A 314 23.76 -33.17 -10.95
N GLY A 315 24.61 -32.38 -11.60
CA GLY A 315 26.06 -32.34 -11.42
C GLY A 315 26.85 -33.45 -12.13
N SER A 316 26.19 -34.41 -12.78
CA SER A 316 26.89 -35.50 -13.49
C SER A 316 27.66 -35.03 -14.73
N ALA A 317 27.25 -33.92 -15.36
CA ALA A 317 27.90 -33.35 -16.54
C ALA A 317 29.22 -32.61 -16.26
N ALA A 318 29.68 -32.52 -15.00
CA ALA A 318 30.78 -31.64 -14.63
C ALA A 318 32.11 -31.92 -15.35
N ASP A 319 32.38 -33.18 -15.71
CA ASP A 319 33.55 -33.60 -16.49
C ASP A 319 33.24 -33.88 -17.97
N GLY A 320 32.01 -33.61 -18.42
CA GLY A 320 31.53 -33.90 -19.77
C GLY A 320 30.90 -35.29 -19.94
N THR A 321 30.71 -36.08 -18.88
CA THR A 321 30.10 -37.42 -18.94
C THR A 321 28.76 -37.51 -18.20
N PRO A 322 27.69 -36.86 -18.71
CA PRO A 322 26.37 -36.85 -18.05
C PRO A 322 25.83 -38.26 -17.85
N SER A 323 25.21 -38.48 -16.69
CA SER A 323 24.60 -39.75 -16.29
C SER A 323 23.07 -39.64 -16.29
N PRO A 324 22.33 -40.60 -16.88
CA PRO A 324 20.87 -40.57 -16.90
C PRO A 324 20.29 -40.70 -15.50
N GLY A 325 19.41 -39.77 -15.11
CA GLY A 325 18.75 -39.80 -13.80
C GLY A 325 17.86 -41.02 -13.61
N THR A 326 17.88 -41.58 -12.40
CA THR A 326 17.08 -42.75 -12.02
C THR A 326 15.72 -42.38 -11.43
N GLY A 327 15.52 -41.10 -11.08
CA GLY A 327 14.28 -40.50 -10.59
C GLY A 327 14.50 -39.01 -10.24
N LYS A 328 14.27 -38.63 -8.98
CA LYS A 328 14.43 -37.23 -8.51
C LYS A 328 15.88 -36.77 -8.29
N ASP A 329 16.86 -37.62 -8.64
CA ASP A 329 18.28 -37.27 -8.79
C ASP A 329 18.55 -36.38 -10.02
N SER A 330 17.60 -36.30 -10.94
CA SER A 330 17.54 -35.33 -12.05
C SER A 330 16.76 -34.05 -11.76
N SER A 331 16.25 -33.88 -10.53
CA SER A 331 15.58 -32.65 -10.10
C SER A 331 16.58 -31.68 -9.46
N HIS A 332 16.69 -30.47 -10.03
CA HIS A 332 17.43 -29.35 -9.43
C HIS A 332 16.59 -28.57 -8.41
N TYR A 333 15.26 -28.80 -8.34
CA TYR A 333 14.31 -28.11 -7.46
C TYR A 333 14.30 -26.57 -7.58
N LEU A 334 14.73 -26.05 -8.73
CA LEU A 334 14.55 -24.66 -9.14
C LEU A 334 13.53 -24.61 -10.29
N MET A 335 12.99 -23.44 -10.60
CA MET A 335 12.28 -23.21 -11.86
C MET A 335 13.31 -22.95 -12.96
N ALA A 336 13.54 -23.94 -13.83
CA ALA A 336 14.25 -23.71 -15.08
C ALA A 336 13.39 -22.85 -16.03
N TRP A 337 13.98 -22.32 -17.11
CA TRP A 337 13.27 -21.39 -18.00
C TRP A 337 11.95 -21.92 -18.57
N TYR A 338 11.90 -23.22 -18.86
CA TYR A 338 10.73 -23.89 -19.42
C TYR A 338 10.65 -25.37 -19.04
N THR A 339 9.46 -25.95 -19.17
CA THR A 339 9.24 -27.32 -19.62
C THR A 339 8.55 -27.29 -20.99
N ALA A 340 8.86 -28.26 -21.85
CA ALA A 340 8.18 -28.43 -23.12
C ALA A 340 7.69 -29.87 -23.30
N TRP A 341 6.60 -30.02 -24.05
CA TRP A 341 5.98 -31.30 -24.32
C TRP A 341 5.34 -31.31 -25.71
N GLY A 342 5.29 -32.48 -26.34
CA GLY A 342 4.76 -32.61 -27.70
C GLY A 342 4.42 -34.03 -28.07
N GLY A 343 3.87 -34.22 -29.26
CA GLY A 343 3.45 -35.53 -29.76
C GLY A 343 3.06 -35.52 -31.24
N GLY A 344 2.79 -36.70 -31.79
CA GLY A 344 2.36 -36.84 -33.18
C GLY A 344 0.92 -36.36 -33.40
N ILE A 345 0.62 -35.93 -34.62
CA ILE A 345 -0.76 -35.74 -35.10
C ILE A 345 -1.09 -36.94 -35.98
N GLY A 346 -1.97 -37.82 -35.49
CA GLY A 346 -2.30 -39.09 -36.15
C GLY A 346 -1.22 -40.19 -36.00
N SER A 347 -0.17 -39.96 -35.19
CA SER A 347 0.88 -40.94 -34.88
C SER A 347 1.05 -41.04 -33.36
N ASN A 348 0.88 -42.23 -32.78
CA ASN A 348 0.81 -42.41 -31.33
C ASN A 348 2.19 -42.40 -30.64
N TRP A 349 2.73 -41.20 -30.46
CA TRP A 349 3.91 -40.92 -29.63
C TRP A 349 3.77 -39.54 -28.98
N ALA A 350 4.47 -39.35 -27.86
CA ALA A 350 4.62 -38.08 -27.17
C ALA A 350 5.93 -38.01 -26.36
N TRP A 351 6.42 -36.81 -26.07
CA TRP A 351 7.66 -36.52 -25.35
C TRP A 351 7.50 -35.39 -24.33
N ARG A 352 8.44 -35.31 -23.38
CA ARG A 352 8.61 -34.22 -22.41
C ARG A 352 10.09 -33.90 -22.21
N ILE A 353 10.39 -32.63 -21.99
CA ILE A 353 11.66 -32.12 -21.46
C ILE A 353 11.38 -31.13 -20.32
N GLY A 354 12.25 -31.11 -19.31
CA GLY A 354 12.42 -29.95 -18.45
C GLY A 354 13.35 -28.93 -19.13
N ALA A 355 14.18 -28.24 -18.37
CA ALA A 355 15.29 -27.45 -18.92
C ALA A 355 16.48 -27.44 -17.95
N SER A 356 17.70 -27.51 -18.49
CA SER A 356 18.92 -27.55 -17.66
C SER A 356 19.36 -26.18 -17.13
N HIS A 357 18.87 -25.09 -17.74
CA HIS A 357 19.27 -23.72 -17.47
C HIS A 357 18.28 -23.04 -16.51
N ASN A 358 18.80 -22.54 -15.39
CA ASN A 358 18.03 -21.95 -14.30
C ASN A 358 18.42 -20.47 -14.16
N HIS A 359 17.47 -19.57 -14.43
CA HIS A 359 17.66 -18.11 -14.33
C HIS A 359 17.02 -17.61 -13.03
N GLN A 360 17.67 -16.71 -12.29
CA GLN A 360 17.13 -16.24 -11.00
C GLN A 360 15.76 -15.55 -11.15
N ALA A 361 15.55 -14.80 -12.24
CA ALA A 361 14.29 -14.09 -12.48
C ALA A 361 13.05 -14.99 -12.65
N TYR A 362 13.24 -16.29 -12.90
CA TYR A 362 12.14 -17.25 -13.08
C TYR A 362 11.75 -17.96 -11.75
N GLN A 363 12.53 -17.78 -10.68
CA GLN A 363 12.17 -18.35 -9.37
C GLN A 363 11.01 -17.58 -8.73
N ASN A 364 10.15 -18.28 -8.00
CA ASN A 364 9.01 -17.69 -7.29
C ASN A 364 8.81 -18.35 -5.90
N PRO A 365 9.51 -17.86 -4.85
CA PRO A 365 9.39 -18.39 -3.50
C PRO A 365 7.98 -18.23 -2.92
N MET A 366 7.22 -17.22 -3.34
CA MET A 366 5.84 -17.01 -2.89
C MET A 366 4.93 -18.13 -3.41
N ALA A 367 5.05 -18.51 -4.69
CA ALA A 367 4.36 -19.67 -5.27
C ALA A 367 4.84 -21.00 -4.66
N ALA A 368 6.15 -21.17 -4.47
CA ALA A 368 6.70 -22.39 -3.85
C ALA A 368 6.22 -22.56 -2.40
N TYR A 369 6.10 -21.48 -1.64
CA TYR A 369 5.45 -21.46 -0.33
C TYR A 369 3.96 -21.82 -0.43
N ALA A 370 3.22 -21.24 -1.38
CA ALA A 370 1.80 -21.53 -1.57
C ALA A 370 1.53 -23.03 -1.80
N LEU A 371 2.33 -23.67 -2.67
CA LEU A 371 2.24 -25.09 -3.04
C LEU A 371 2.82 -26.07 -2.01
N SER A 372 3.38 -25.55 -0.91
CA SER A 372 3.89 -26.34 0.22
C SER A 372 3.07 -26.10 1.50
N GLU A 373 3.26 -24.92 2.12
CA GLU A 373 2.73 -24.58 3.44
C GLU A 373 1.56 -23.57 3.38
N GLY A 374 1.52 -22.69 2.37
CA GLY A 374 0.48 -21.65 2.19
C GLY A 374 -0.92 -22.17 1.84
N GLY A 375 -1.11 -23.50 1.82
CA GLY A 375 -2.40 -24.15 1.69
C GLY A 375 -2.97 -24.16 0.27
N LEU A 376 -2.12 -24.01 -0.76
CA LEU A 376 -2.38 -24.44 -2.13
C LEU A 376 -1.56 -25.71 -2.47
N ALA A 377 -1.25 -26.54 -1.48
CA ALA A 377 -0.59 -27.83 -1.70
C ALA A 377 -1.35 -28.68 -2.73
N PRO A 378 -0.67 -29.18 -3.79
CA PRO A 378 -1.29 -30.07 -4.78
C PRO A 378 -1.69 -31.43 -4.20
N LYS A 379 -2.39 -32.22 -5.00
CA LYS A 379 -2.95 -33.53 -4.57
C LYS A 379 -1.99 -34.70 -4.77
N SER A 380 -1.01 -34.58 -5.66
CA SER A 380 -0.11 -35.69 -5.98
C SER A 380 0.81 -36.01 -4.78
N PRO A 381 0.96 -37.30 -4.40
CA PRO A 381 1.60 -37.73 -3.15
C PRO A 381 2.92 -37.06 -2.74
N THR A 382 3.81 -36.69 -3.67
CA THR A 382 5.09 -36.06 -3.33
C THR A 382 5.17 -34.57 -3.62
N ALA A 383 4.13 -33.97 -4.22
CA ALA A 383 4.16 -32.59 -4.69
C ALA A 383 4.45 -31.56 -3.59
N LYS A 384 3.85 -31.72 -2.41
CA LYS A 384 4.08 -30.84 -1.25
C LYS A 384 5.56 -30.81 -0.85
N GLN A 385 6.21 -31.98 -0.81
CA GLN A 385 7.62 -32.12 -0.41
C GLN A 385 8.58 -31.58 -1.50
N ASP A 386 8.23 -31.74 -2.77
CA ASP A 386 8.99 -31.12 -3.87
C ASP A 386 8.96 -29.60 -3.77
N TRP A 387 7.80 -29.01 -3.45
CA TRP A 387 7.65 -27.57 -3.28
C TRP A 387 8.26 -27.03 -1.97
N GLU A 388 8.27 -27.80 -0.88
CA GLU A 388 9.07 -27.49 0.33
C GLU A 388 10.57 -27.44 0.00
N THR A 389 11.05 -28.44 -0.73
CA THR A 389 12.44 -28.53 -1.18
C THR A 389 12.79 -27.38 -2.14
N SER A 390 11.88 -27.06 -3.06
CA SER A 390 12.06 -25.96 -4.01
C SER A 390 12.02 -24.59 -3.35
N LEU A 391 11.13 -24.34 -2.39
CA LEU A 391 11.10 -23.10 -1.61
C LEU A 391 12.47 -22.82 -0.97
N LYS A 392 13.04 -23.83 -0.30
CA LYS A 392 14.38 -23.70 0.27
C LYS A 392 15.42 -23.45 -0.83
N ARG A 393 15.45 -24.30 -1.86
CA ARG A 393 16.44 -24.26 -2.94
C ARG A 393 16.47 -22.93 -3.68
N GLN A 394 15.32 -22.30 -3.91
CA GLN A 394 15.21 -20.99 -4.54
C GLN A 394 15.81 -19.89 -3.66
N LEU A 395 15.56 -19.91 -2.34
CA LEU A 395 16.13 -18.96 -1.39
C LEU A 395 17.65 -19.16 -1.20
N GLU A 396 18.13 -20.40 -1.25
CA GLU A 396 19.56 -20.73 -1.31
C GLU A 396 20.20 -20.16 -2.59
N PHE A 397 19.51 -20.26 -3.74
CA PHE A 397 19.98 -19.78 -5.05
C PHE A 397 20.07 -18.26 -5.12
N TYR A 398 19.03 -17.55 -4.65
CA TYR A 398 19.05 -16.09 -4.52
C TYR A 398 20.15 -15.60 -3.58
N THR A 399 20.38 -16.31 -2.46
CA THR A 399 21.46 -15.97 -1.54
C THR A 399 22.83 -16.21 -2.18
N TRP A 400 23.02 -17.35 -2.86
CA TRP A 400 24.24 -17.69 -3.57
C TRP A 400 24.58 -16.70 -4.68
N LEU A 401 23.58 -16.20 -5.43
CA LEU A 401 23.77 -15.26 -6.53
C LEU A 401 23.88 -13.79 -6.09
N GLN A 402 23.71 -13.46 -4.81
CA GLN A 402 23.80 -12.07 -4.37
C GLN A 402 25.26 -11.56 -4.40
N SER A 403 25.50 -10.53 -5.20
CA SER A 403 26.77 -9.78 -5.25
C SER A 403 27.11 -9.08 -3.93
N SER A 404 28.37 -8.66 -3.78
CA SER A 404 28.85 -7.94 -2.60
C SER A 404 28.13 -6.60 -2.36
N GLU A 405 27.62 -5.95 -3.41
CA GLU A 405 26.80 -4.74 -3.32
C GLU A 405 25.34 -5.02 -2.97
N GLY A 406 24.73 -6.06 -3.57
CA GLY A 406 23.37 -6.52 -3.25
C GLY A 406 22.50 -7.02 -4.42
N GLY A 407 22.85 -6.73 -5.67
CA GLY A 407 22.14 -7.23 -6.86
C GLY A 407 22.32 -8.73 -7.09
N ILE A 408 21.40 -9.38 -7.83
CA ILE A 408 21.35 -10.84 -8.01
C ILE A 408 21.89 -11.28 -9.38
N GLY A 409 22.94 -12.12 -9.37
CA GLY A 409 23.61 -12.70 -10.53
C GLY A 409 22.75 -13.66 -11.37
N GLY A 410 23.17 -13.97 -12.60
CA GLY A 410 22.32 -14.64 -13.61
C GLY A 410 21.67 -15.96 -13.18
N GLY A 411 22.48 -16.98 -12.92
CA GLY A 411 21.96 -18.30 -12.57
C GLY A 411 22.98 -19.44 -12.66
N ALA A 412 22.49 -20.63 -13.05
CA ALA A 412 23.31 -21.83 -13.23
C ALA A 412 22.71 -22.80 -14.25
N THR A 413 23.54 -23.69 -14.80
CA THR A 413 23.10 -24.80 -15.66
C THR A 413 23.66 -26.16 -15.26
N ASN A 414 22.86 -27.21 -15.50
CA ASN A 414 23.31 -28.60 -15.48
C ASN A 414 23.86 -29.08 -16.84
N SER A 415 23.72 -28.28 -17.91
CA SER A 415 24.15 -28.60 -19.27
C SER A 415 24.92 -27.40 -19.86
N LYS A 416 26.24 -27.37 -19.68
CA LYS A 416 27.03 -26.22 -20.16
C LYS A 416 27.02 -26.18 -21.70
N GLY A 417 26.68 -25.01 -22.24
CA GLY A 417 26.45 -24.81 -23.67
C GLY A 417 25.25 -25.60 -24.24
N GLY A 418 24.38 -26.13 -23.39
CA GLY A 418 23.24 -26.98 -23.79
C GLY A 418 23.63 -28.32 -24.44
N THR A 419 24.89 -28.76 -24.28
CA THR A 419 25.41 -30.05 -24.79
C THR A 419 26.03 -30.94 -23.71
N TYR A 420 25.79 -30.65 -22.44
CA TYR A 420 26.45 -31.28 -21.28
C TYR A 420 27.99 -31.25 -21.39
N ALA A 421 28.55 -30.15 -21.90
CA ALA A 421 29.99 -29.97 -22.02
C ALA A 421 30.69 -29.93 -20.64
N PRO A 422 31.96 -30.36 -20.54
CA PRO A 422 32.74 -30.27 -19.30
C PRO A 422 32.79 -28.83 -18.80
N TYR A 423 32.72 -28.67 -17.48
CA TYR A 423 32.69 -27.35 -16.85
C TYR A 423 34.06 -26.65 -16.95
N PRO A 424 34.10 -25.32 -17.14
CA PRO A 424 35.36 -24.57 -17.10
C PRO A 424 36.09 -24.76 -15.76
N ALA A 425 37.41 -24.95 -15.81
CA ALA A 425 38.21 -25.18 -14.62
C ALA A 425 38.12 -23.97 -13.66
N GLY A 426 37.63 -24.21 -12.45
CA GLY A 426 37.40 -23.16 -11.46
C GLY A 426 36.11 -22.36 -11.64
N VAL A 427 35.15 -22.81 -12.46
CA VAL A 427 33.79 -22.24 -12.44
C VAL A 427 33.13 -22.52 -11.08
N SER A 428 32.40 -21.54 -10.57
CA SER A 428 31.64 -21.69 -9.34
C SER A 428 30.39 -22.56 -9.54
N THR A 429 29.99 -23.29 -8.50
CA THR A 429 28.89 -24.27 -8.60
C THR A 429 27.84 -24.16 -7.50
N PHE A 430 26.61 -24.54 -7.84
CA PHE A 430 25.45 -24.59 -6.94
C PHE A 430 24.77 -25.95 -7.08
N TYR A 431 24.81 -26.78 -6.05
CA TYR A 431 24.33 -28.17 -6.06
C TYR A 431 24.87 -29.04 -7.23
N GLY A 432 26.04 -28.69 -7.76
CA GLY A 432 26.66 -29.36 -8.92
C GLY A 432 26.33 -28.75 -10.28
N MET A 433 25.45 -27.75 -10.37
CA MET A 433 25.25 -26.94 -11.57
C MET A 433 26.33 -25.85 -11.67
N ALA A 434 26.81 -25.54 -12.87
CA ALA A 434 27.81 -24.51 -13.13
C ALA A 434 27.17 -23.11 -13.23
N TYR A 435 27.81 -22.09 -12.65
CA TYR A 435 27.39 -20.69 -12.75
C TYR A 435 27.30 -20.20 -14.20
N GLU A 436 26.27 -19.40 -14.49
CA GLU A 436 26.11 -18.63 -15.72
C GLU A 436 25.71 -17.18 -15.38
N ASP A 437 26.35 -16.21 -16.02
CA ASP A 437 26.08 -14.77 -15.88
C ASP A 437 24.83 -14.33 -16.68
N ALA A 438 24.60 -14.95 -17.84
CA ALA A 438 23.42 -14.77 -18.67
C ALA A 438 22.79 -16.11 -19.11
N PRO A 439 22.11 -16.86 -18.20
CA PRO A 439 21.47 -18.12 -18.55
C PRO A 439 20.49 -18.00 -19.73
N VAL A 440 20.45 -19.03 -20.59
CA VAL A 440 19.60 -19.18 -21.79
C VAL A 440 19.91 -18.24 -22.94
N TYR A 441 19.91 -16.91 -22.75
CA TYR A 441 19.99 -15.94 -23.86
C TYR A 441 21.17 -14.98 -23.73
N HIS A 442 21.87 -14.76 -24.84
CA HIS A 442 23.07 -13.92 -24.99
C HIS A 442 22.89 -12.73 -25.97
N ASP A 443 21.73 -12.57 -26.61
CA ASP A 443 21.40 -11.39 -27.44
C ASP A 443 19.97 -10.86 -27.17
N PRO A 444 19.80 -9.91 -26.23
CA PRO A 444 20.80 -9.42 -25.27
C PRO A 444 21.13 -10.48 -24.18
N PRO A 445 22.26 -10.35 -23.45
CA PRO A 445 22.57 -11.21 -22.32
C PRO A 445 21.51 -11.09 -21.22
N SER A 446 20.84 -12.20 -20.89
CA SER A 446 19.58 -12.21 -20.14
C SER A 446 19.58 -11.32 -18.89
N ASN A 447 20.53 -11.50 -17.98
CA ASN A 447 20.57 -10.82 -16.69
C ASN A 447 21.19 -9.41 -16.73
N THR A 448 21.15 -8.71 -17.87
CA THR A 448 21.57 -7.28 -17.97
C THR A 448 20.44 -6.28 -17.77
N TRP A 449 19.16 -6.67 -17.93
CA TRP A 449 18.01 -5.77 -17.74
C TRP A 449 17.59 -5.65 -16.26
N PHE A 450 17.22 -4.46 -15.80
CA PHE A 450 16.83 -4.24 -14.41
C PHE A 450 15.43 -4.81 -14.04
N GLY A 451 14.56 -5.08 -15.02
CA GLY A 451 13.28 -5.76 -14.75
C GLY A 451 13.46 -7.16 -14.15
N PHE A 452 14.48 -7.89 -14.61
CA PHE A 452 14.93 -9.14 -14.00
C PHE A 452 15.62 -8.97 -12.63
N GLN A 453 15.76 -7.76 -12.09
CA GLN A 453 16.06 -7.56 -10.67
C GLN A 453 14.79 -7.26 -9.86
N ALA A 454 13.86 -6.47 -10.42
CA ALA A 454 12.60 -6.11 -9.77
C ALA A 454 11.65 -7.32 -9.60
N TRP A 455 11.25 -7.97 -10.70
CA TRP A 455 10.29 -9.10 -10.68
C TRP A 455 10.63 -10.22 -9.69
N PRO A 456 11.86 -10.79 -9.66
CA PRO A 456 12.18 -11.86 -8.72
C PRO A 456 12.18 -11.41 -7.27
N VAL A 457 12.79 -10.25 -6.97
CA VAL A 457 12.99 -9.77 -5.60
C VAL A 457 11.69 -9.22 -5.02
N GLU A 458 10.73 -8.82 -5.86
CA GLU A 458 9.35 -8.55 -5.46
C GLU A 458 8.68 -9.79 -4.85
N ARG A 459 8.80 -10.96 -5.49
CA ARG A 459 8.31 -12.25 -4.97
C ARG A 459 9.02 -12.67 -3.66
N ILE A 460 10.27 -12.25 -3.46
CA ILE A 460 11.00 -12.44 -2.18
C ILE A 460 10.47 -11.48 -1.11
N ALA A 461 10.15 -10.22 -1.47
CA ALA A 461 9.56 -9.24 -0.58
C ALA A 461 8.18 -9.69 -0.06
N GLU A 462 7.34 -10.21 -0.97
CA GLU A 462 6.06 -10.85 -0.64
C GLU A 462 6.23 -12.02 0.34
N TYR A 463 7.16 -12.93 0.05
CA TYR A 463 7.45 -14.06 0.94
C TYR A 463 7.96 -13.61 2.31
N TYR A 464 8.92 -12.68 2.36
CA TYR A 464 9.45 -12.10 3.60
C TYR A 464 8.33 -11.46 4.44
N TYR A 465 7.43 -10.69 3.83
CA TYR A 465 6.25 -10.14 4.49
C TYR A 465 5.29 -11.24 4.99
N ALA A 466 4.94 -12.22 4.16
CA ALA A 466 4.03 -13.30 4.54
C ALA A 466 4.55 -14.15 5.71
N MET A 467 5.87 -14.38 5.78
CA MET A 467 6.52 -15.09 6.88
C MET A 467 6.60 -14.23 8.15
N ALA A 468 6.96 -12.95 8.04
CA ALA A 468 6.95 -12.01 9.16
C ALA A 468 5.54 -11.84 9.76
N ALA A 469 4.52 -11.67 8.91
CA ALA A 469 3.13 -11.46 9.31
C ALA A 469 2.48 -12.68 9.99
N LYS A 470 2.97 -13.90 9.71
CA LYS A 470 2.57 -15.13 10.44
C LYS A 470 3.44 -15.41 11.69
N GLY A 471 4.42 -14.56 11.99
CA GLY A 471 5.28 -14.66 13.16
C GLY A 471 6.51 -15.57 13.02
N ASP A 472 6.87 -16.01 11.80
CA ASP A 472 8.18 -16.65 11.58
C ASP A 472 9.24 -15.61 11.25
N THR A 473 10.06 -15.29 12.25
CA THR A 473 11.26 -14.47 12.12
C THR A 473 12.56 -15.27 12.34
N ALA A 474 12.47 -16.60 12.40
CA ALA A 474 13.50 -17.48 12.95
C ALA A 474 13.95 -18.63 12.04
N SER A 475 13.16 -19.03 11.03
CA SER A 475 13.56 -20.09 10.10
C SER A 475 14.76 -19.70 9.23
N GLU A 476 15.43 -20.72 8.67
CA GLU A 476 16.53 -20.51 7.72
C GLU A 476 16.03 -19.82 6.44
N ASN A 477 14.84 -20.19 5.96
CA ASN A 477 14.19 -19.58 4.81
C ASN A 477 13.88 -18.08 5.04
N PHE A 478 13.32 -17.72 6.21
CA PHE A 478 13.12 -16.32 6.57
C PHE A 478 14.44 -15.54 6.59
N LYS A 479 15.50 -16.11 7.19
CA LYS A 479 16.82 -15.46 7.29
C LYS A 479 17.48 -15.27 5.93
N MET A 480 17.33 -16.22 5.00
CA MET A 480 17.80 -16.07 3.61
C MET A 480 17.01 -14.97 2.88
N ALA A 481 15.67 -15.00 2.93
CA ALA A 481 14.84 -13.97 2.32
C ALA A 481 15.17 -12.57 2.85
N LYS A 482 15.22 -12.41 4.18
CA LYS A 482 15.61 -11.15 4.84
C LYS A 482 17.01 -10.70 4.44
N ARG A 483 18.00 -11.60 4.42
CA ARG A 483 19.39 -11.29 3.99
C ARG A 483 19.41 -10.74 2.57
N VAL A 484 18.69 -11.37 1.64
CA VAL A 484 18.61 -10.91 0.24
C VAL A 484 17.98 -9.52 0.18
N MET A 485 16.82 -9.33 0.82
CA MET A 485 16.08 -8.05 0.84
C MET A 485 16.89 -6.90 1.46
N ASP A 486 17.47 -7.09 2.65
CA ASP A 486 18.20 -6.07 3.40
C ASP A 486 19.47 -5.56 2.66
N GLN A 487 19.99 -6.30 1.67
CA GLN A 487 21.08 -5.83 0.80
C GLN A 487 20.57 -5.30 -0.54
N TRP A 488 19.64 -6.01 -1.19
CA TRP A 488 19.15 -5.63 -2.51
C TRP A 488 18.43 -4.27 -2.47
N VAL A 489 17.58 -4.03 -1.45
CA VAL A 489 16.88 -2.75 -1.28
C VAL A 489 17.86 -1.61 -1.00
N LYS A 490 18.91 -1.85 -0.20
CA LYS A 490 19.97 -0.88 0.06
C LYS A 490 20.73 -0.52 -1.23
N TRP A 491 21.01 -1.49 -2.10
CA TRP A 491 21.66 -1.29 -3.39
C TRP A 491 20.75 -0.51 -4.36
N ALA A 492 19.53 -0.97 -4.60
CA ALA A 492 18.60 -0.37 -5.56
C ALA A 492 18.19 1.07 -5.19
N LEU A 493 18.00 1.37 -3.89
CA LEU A 493 17.70 2.74 -3.42
C LEU A 493 18.84 3.73 -3.68
N ALA A 494 20.08 3.26 -3.87
CA ALA A 494 21.22 4.14 -4.21
C ALA A 494 21.24 4.56 -5.70
N TYR A 495 20.42 3.93 -6.54
CA TYR A 495 20.24 4.21 -7.97
C TYR A 495 18.79 4.61 -8.32
N THR A 496 18.02 5.07 -7.33
CA THR A 496 16.63 5.50 -7.48
C THR A 496 16.50 6.99 -7.24
N PHE A 497 15.91 7.71 -8.19
CA PHE A 497 15.86 9.17 -8.20
C PHE A 497 14.44 9.66 -8.49
N VAL A 498 13.97 10.64 -7.71
CA VAL A 498 12.70 11.36 -7.90
C VAL A 498 13.00 12.85 -7.87
N ASP A 499 12.33 13.61 -8.75
CA ASP A 499 12.53 15.04 -9.03
C ASP A 499 13.98 15.40 -9.42
N LYS A 500 14.77 14.41 -9.84
CA LYS A 500 16.21 14.50 -10.10
C LYS A 500 16.61 13.54 -11.21
N LYS A 501 17.43 14.02 -12.14
CA LYS A 501 18.06 13.21 -13.18
C LYS A 501 19.50 12.87 -12.77
N PRO A 502 19.88 11.59 -12.65
CA PRO A 502 21.27 11.19 -12.43
C PRO A 502 22.14 11.50 -13.66
N VAL A 503 23.43 11.72 -13.42
CA VAL A 503 24.42 11.98 -14.48
C VAL A 503 25.07 10.67 -14.89
N THR A 504 25.06 10.38 -16.19
CA THR A 504 25.82 9.27 -16.80
C THR A 504 26.77 9.77 -17.88
N ASP A 505 27.74 8.95 -18.25
CA ASP A 505 28.48 9.12 -19.51
C ASP A 505 27.70 8.55 -20.72
N ALA A 506 28.34 8.58 -21.90
CA ALA A 506 27.78 8.10 -23.17
C ALA A 506 27.70 6.57 -23.31
N ASP A 507 28.42 5.82 -22.47
CA ASP A 507 28.30 4.36 -22.39
C ASP A 507 27.18 3.95 -21.41
N GLY A 508 26.70 4.89 -20.58
CA GLY A 508 25.65 4.70 -19.59
C GLY A 508 26.13 4.50 -18.14
N TYR A 509 27.43 4.62 -17.84
CA TYR A 509 27.89 4.50 -16.45
C TYR A 509 27.51 5.75 -15.65
N PHE A 510 27.02 5.55 -14.42
CA PHE A 510 26.78 6.65 -13.48
C PHE A 510 28.07 7.35 -13.11
N LEU A 511 28.01 8.68 -12.97
CA LEU A 511 29.15 9.51 -12.59
C LEU A 511 28.98 10.05 -11.17
N ASN A 512 30.08 10.17 -10.43
CA ASN A 512 30.12 10.89 -9.16
C ASN A 512 30.23 12.42 -9.37
N SER A 513 30.20 13.21 -8.30
CA SER A 513 30.31 14.68 -8.36
C SER A 513 31.62 15.22 -8.95
N SER A 514 32.65 14.37 -9.05
CA SER A 514 33.93 14.65 -9.71
C SER A 514 33.99 14.20 -11.17
N GLY A 515 32.88 13.69 -11.73
CA GLY A 515 32.80 13.19 -13.11
C GLY A 515 33.43 11.80 -13.34
N GLN A 516 33.73 11.05 -12.28
CA GLN A 516 34.35 9.72 -12.39
C GLN A 516 33.29 8.62 -12.49
N LYS A 517 33.53 7.60 -13.33
CA LYS A 517 32.66 6.41 -13.45
C LYS A 517 32.53 5.69 -12.11
N ILE A 518 31.30 5.32 -11.75
CA ILE A 518 30.96 4.49 -10.61
C ILE A 518 30.92 3.03 -11.08
N LEU A 519 31.75 2.17 -10.47
CA LEU A 519 31.98 0.78 -10.91
C LEU A 519 31.66 -0.22 -9.77
N GLY A 520 30.47 -0.10 -9.18
CA GLY A 520 30.03 -0.89 -8.03
C GLY A 520 30.28 -0.19 -6.68
N GLY A 521 30.39 -0.98 -5.61
CA GLY A 521 30.60 -0.50 -4.24
C GLY A 521 29.34 -0.06 -3.47
N ALA A 522 29.42 -0.14 -2.14
CA ALA A 522 28.26 -0.08 -1.24
C ALA A 522 27.71 1.33 -0.90
N ASN A 523 28.24 2.39 -1.51
CA ASN A 523 27.73 3.78 -1.41
C ASN A 523 28.19 4.61 -2.62
N PRO A 524 27.46 4.58 -3.77
CA PRO A 524 27.96 5.10 -5.05
C PRO A 524 28.04 6.63 -5.17
N GLN A 525 27.24 7.39 -4.41
CA GLN A 525 27.21 8.86 -4.43
C GLN A 525 27.07 9.47 -5.86
N VAL A 526 26.07 8.97 -6.60
CA VAL A 526 25.72 9.40 -7.97
C VAL A 526 25.41 10.91 -8.03
N ALA A 527 26.06 11.63 -8.96
CA ALA A 527 25.75 13.02 -9.23
C ALA A 527 24.36 13.17 -9.85
N THR A 528 23.63 14.23 -9.48
CA THR A 528 22.27 14.49 -9.95
C THR A 528 22.09 15.95 -10.36
N THR A 529 21.15 16.16 -11.28
CA THR A 529 20.63 17.48 -11.68
C THR A 529 19.13 17.56 -11.35
N PRO A 530 18.55 18.73 -11.05
CA PRO A 530 17.12 18.84 -10.80
C PRO A 530 16.30 18.48 -12.04
N ALA A 531 15.28 17.63 -11.86
CA ALA A 531 14.33 17.24 -12.91
C ALA A 531 12.92 17.04 -12.31
N PRO A 532 12.24 18.12 -11.86
CA PRO A 532 10.95 18.02 -11.18
C PRO A 532 9.88 17.33 -12.04
N GLY A 533 9.06 16.49 -11.41
CA GLY A 533 8.02 15.71 -12.10
C GLY A 533 8.56 14.52 -12.89
N GLN A 534 9.83 14.13 -12.71
CA GLN A 534 10.43 12.95 -13.33
C GLN A 534 10.95 11.97 -12.27
N PHE A 535 10.98 10.69 -12.64
CA PHE A 535 11.69 9.63 -11.92
C PHE A 535 12.77 9.04 -12.81
N TYR A 536 13.79 8.45 -12.19
CA TYR A 536 14.76 7.59 -12.87
C TYR A 536 15.08 6.41 -11.95
N ILE A 537 14.96 5.21 -12.50
CA ILE A 537 15.41 3.95 -11.89
C ILE A 537 16.62 3.40 -12.67
N LEU A 538 17.23 2.35 -12.15
CA LEU A 538 18.30 1.64 -12.84
C LEU A 538 17.79 1.05 -14.16
N GLY A 539 18.56 1.18 -15.25
CA GLY A 539 18.22 0.58 -16.54
C GLY A 539 18.68 -0.88 -16.67
N GLY A 540 19.87 -1.17 -16.15
CA GLY A 540 20.47 -2.48 -16.22
C GLY A 540 21.75 -2.61 -15.40
N GLN A 541 22.47 -3.70 -15.63
CA GLN A 541 23.65 -4.05 -14.86
C GLN A 541 24.67 -4.85 -15.68
N GLU A 542 25.95 -4.69 -15.31
CA GLU A 542 27.07 -5.51 -15.77
C GLU A 542 27.65 -6.30 -14.58
N TRP A 543 28.21 -7.47 -14.87
CA TRP A 543 28.69 -8.43 -13.86
C TRP A 543 30.21 -8.62 -13.97
N THR A 544 30.91 -8.70 -12.84
CA THR A 544 32.33 -9.09 -12.82
C THR A 544 32.62 -10.08 -11.69
N GLY A 545 33.52 -11.03 -11.97
CA GLY A 545 33.77 -12.18 -11.10
C GLY A 545 32.67 -13.24 -11.20
N GLN A 546 32.59 -14.09 -10.18
CA GLN A 546 31.56 -15.12 -9.99
C GLN A 546 31.36 -15.35 -8.48
N PRO A 547 30.18 -15.79 -8.00
CA PRO A 547 29.93 -16.06 -6.59
C PRO A 547 30.82 -17.21 -6.06
N ASP A 548 31.00 -17.36 -4.75
CA ASP A 548 31.72 -18.51 -4.19
C ASP A 548 30.87 -19.79 -4.36
N SER A 549 31.46 -20.96 -4.67
CA SER A 549 30.70 -22.22 -4.79
C SER A 549 29.93 -22.56 -3.51
N TRP A 550 28.64 -22.86 -3.65
CA TRP A 550 27.69 -22.95 -2.54
C TRP A 550 27.97 -24.11 -1.59
N LYS A 551 27.93 -23.81 -0.29
CA LYS A 551 28.20 -24.74 0.83
C LYS A 551 27.13 -24.67 1.93
N GLY A 552 25.93 -24.18 1.58
CA GLY A 552 24.86 -23.90 2.54
C GLY A 552 24.99 -22.53 3.22
N PHE A 553 23.87 -22.01 3.71
CA PHE A 553 23.73 -20.63 4.19
C PHE A 553 24.66 -20.28 5.36
N SER A 554 24.92 -21.24 6.26
CA SER A 554 25.85 -21.08 7.39
C SER A 554 27.32 -20.89 6.99
N SER A 555 27.66 -21.17 5.72
CA SER A 555 29.01 -20.97 5.15
C SER A 555 29.05 -19.83 4.12
N PHE A 556 27.98 -19.02 4.01
CA PHE A 556 27.91 -17.95 3.02
C PHE A 556 28.83 -16.77 3.37
N THR A 557 29.70 -16.42 2.43
CA THR A 557 30.76 -15.40 2.59
C THR A 557 30.29 -13.97 2.33
N GLY A 558 29.13 -13.79 1.67
CA GLY A 558 28.75 -12.52 1.07
C GLY A 558 29.38 -12.24 -0.30
N ASN A 559 29.99 -13.26 -0.94
CA ASN A 559 30.60 -13.20 -2.27
C ASN A 559 31.53 -11.98 -2.50
N PRO A 560 32.62 -11.83 -1.72
CA PRO A 560 33.47 -10.62 -1.74
C PRO A 560 34.23 -10.38 -3.05
N ASN A 561 34.21 -11.33 -3.99
CA ASN A 561 34.83 -11.24 -5.31
C ASN A 561 33.80 -11.15 -6.47
N TYR A 562 32.51 -10.97 -6.15
CA TYR A 562 31.42 -10.91 -7.13
C TYR A 562 30.72 -9.56 -7.07
N HIS A 563 30.80 -8.81 -8.17
CA HIS A 563 30.38 -7.41 -8.20
C HIS A 563 29.35 -7.14 -9.28
N VAL A 564 28.37 -6.30 -8.92
CA VAL A 564 27.41 -5.73 -9.86
C VAL A 564 27.72 -4.25 -10.13
N ILE A 565 27.83 -3.90 -11.40
CA ILE A 565 28.02 -2.52 -11.87
C ILE A 565 26.68 -2.04 -12.41
N ALA A 566 26.05 -1.12 -11.69
CA ALA A 566 24.81 -0.47 -12.11
C ALA A 566 25.06 0.40 -13.36
N LYS A 567 24.24 0.26 -14.40
CA LYS A 567 24.43 0.93 -15.69
C LYS A 567 23.10 1.36 -16.32
N GLY A 568 23.10 2.53 -16.95
CA GLY A 568 21.95 3.10 -17.64
C GLY A 568 20.84 3.62 -16.71
N THR A 569 20.01 4.51 -17.25
CA THR A 569 18.89 5.13 -16.55
C THR A 569 17.60 4.77 -17.27
N SER A 570 16.60 4.27 -16.55
CA SER A 570 15.30 3.91 -17.14
C SER A 570 14.15 4.71 -16.53
N GLN A 571 13.10 4.86 -17.35
CA GLN A 571 11.78 5.34 -16.95
C GLN A 571 10.69 4.28 -17.27
N ASP A 572 11.09 3.02 -17.43
CA ASP A 572 10.20 1.87 -17.65
C ASP A 572 9.14 1.79 -16.54
N THR A 573 7.87 1.95 -16.92
CA THR A 573 6.75 2.02 -15.98
C THR A 573 6.33 0.65 -15.45
N GLY A 574 6.61 -0.43 -16.17
CA GLY A 574 6.33 -1.79 -15.69
C GLY A 574 7.33 -2.23 -14.64
N VAL A 575 8.62 -2.05 -14.91
CA VAL A 575 9.69 -2.28 -13.93
C VAL A 575 9.53 -1.37 -12.71
N LEU A 576 9.05 -0.14 -12.90
CA LEU A 576 8.67 0.74 -11.80
C LEU A 576 7.54 0.15 -10.94
N GLY A 577 6.45 -0.35 -11.55
CA GLY A 577 5.32 -0.94 -10.82
C GLY A 577 5.71 -2.18 -9.99
N SER A 578 6.60 -3.02 -10.53
CA SER A 578 7.17 -4.13 -9.76
C SER A 578 8.08 -3.63 -8.63
N TYR A 579 8.98 -2.68 -8.92
CA TYR A 579 9.89 -2.12 -7.91
C TYR A 579 9.16 -1.40 -6.77
N ILE A 580 8.05 -0.73 -7.05
CA ILE A 580 7.18 -0.14 -6.02
C ILE A 580 6.55 -1.22 -5.13
N LYS A 581 6.00 -2.31 -5.71
CA LYS A 581 5.47 -3.43 -4.90
C LYS A 581 6.56 -4.02 -4.01
N LEU A 582 7.74 -4.29 -4.56
CA LEU A 582 8.91 -4.77 -3.82
C LEU A 582 9.24 -3.88 -2.61
N LEU A 583 9.37 -2.56 -2.81
CA LEU A 583 9.63 -1.61 -1.72
C LEU A 583 8.49 -1.58 -0.69
N THR A 584 7.24 -1.74 -1.14
CA THR A 584 6.03 -1.73 -0.30
C THR A 584 5.96 -2.98 0.59
N PHE A 585 6.07 -4.17 -0.01
CA PHE A 585 6.11 -5.44 0.70
C PHE A 585 7.33 -5.56 1.62
N TYR A 586 8.51 -5.08 1.20
CA TYR A 586 9.68 -5.03 2.07
C TYR A 586 9.41 -4.16 3.30
N ALA A 587 8.91 -2.94 3.12
CA ALA A 587 8.58 -2.05 4.23
C ALA A 587 7.55 -2.71 5.19
N ALA A 588 6.48 -3.29 4.64
CA ALA A 588 5.46 -3.99 5.43
C ALA A 588 6.03 -5.22 6.16
N GLY A 589 6.95 -5.96 5.55
CA GLY A 589 7.68 -7.07 6.15
C GLY A 589 8.55 -6.62 7.33
N THR A 590 9.28 -5.50 7.19
CA THR A 590 10.03 -4.93 8.33
C THR A 590 9.11 -4.47 9.45
N GLN A 591 7.90 -3.99 9.12
CA GLN A 591 6.91 -3.57 10.11
C GLN A 591 6.33 -4.76 10.88
N ALA A 592 6.03 -5.87 10.18
CA ALA A 592 5.57 -7.12 10.79
C ALA A 592 6.65 -7.77 11.66
N GLU A 593 7.91 -7.81 11.18
CA GLU A 593 9.07 -8.35 11.91
C GLU A 593 9.31 -7.62 13.23
N ASN A 594 9.09 -6.30 13.27
CA ASN A 594 9.38 -5.42 14.40
C ASN A 594 8.12 -4.96 15.15
N ASN A 595 7.15 -5.88 15.36
CA ASN A 595 5.96 -5.67 16.19
C ASN A 595 5.14 -4.40 15.86
N GLY A 596 4.95 -4.10 14.57
CA GLY A 596 4.20 -2.94 14.10
C GLY A 596 5.04 -1.68 13.84
N THR A 597 6.35 -1.70 14.10
CA THR A 597 7.26 -0.56 13.90
C THR A 597 8.10 -0.73 12.63
N LEU A 598 8.15 0.27 11.74
CA LEU A 598 9.03 0.21 10.56
C LEU A 598 10.52 0.24 10.95
N SER A 599 11.35 -0.54 10.27
CA SER A 599 12.81 -0.36 10.37
C SER A 599 13.24 0.92 9.63
N ALA A 600 14.45 1.43 9.87
CA ALA A 600 14.96 2.60 9.15
C ALA A 600 14.97 2.41 7.62
N ALA A 601 15.36 1.21 7.16
CA ALA A 601 15.32 0.86 5.75
C ALA A 601 13.88 0.68 5.22
N GLY A 602 12.97 0.13 6.02
CA GLY A 602 11.55 0.02 5.69
C GLY A 602 10.86 1.38 5.58
N ALA A 603 11.18 2.32 6.48
CA ALA A 603 10.67 3.69 6.43
C ALA A 603 11.17 4.43 5.17
N GLN A 604 12.45 4.25 4.80
CA GLN A 604 12.99 4.77 3.54
C GLN A 604 12.28 4.13 2.33
N ALA A 605 12.15 2.80 2.30
CA ALA A 605 11.48 2.08 1.21
C ALA A 605 10.01 2.51 1.03
N LYS A 606 9.23 2.62 2.11
CA LYS A 606 7.85 3.15 2.07
C LYS A 606 7.82 4.57 1.49
N THR A 607 8.73 5.44 1.94
CA THR A 607 8.79 6.84 1.50
C THR A 607 9.12 6.94 0.01
N THR A 608 10.10 6.16 -0.46
CA THR A 608 10.46 6.10 -1.88
C THR A 608 9.35 5.49 -2.73
N ALA A 609 8.68 4.42 -2.28
CA ALA A 609 7.49 3.88 -2.95
C ALA A 609 6.38 4.93 -3.09
N GLU A 610 6.08 5.70 -2.04
CA GLU A 610 5.08 6.77 -2.07
C GLU A 610 5.46 7.91 -3.04
N GLN A 611 6.73 8.28 -3.08
CA GLN A 611 7.25 9.29 -4.03
C GLN A 611 7.14 8.80 -5.48
N LEU A 612 7.53 7.55 -5.74
CA LEU A 612 7.45 6.92 -7.07
C LEU A 612 5.99 6.79 -7.55
N LEU A 613 5.06 6.33 -6.70
CA LEU A 613 3.62 6.28 -7.01
C LEU A 613 3.03 7.65 -7.37
N ASN A 614 3.48 8.71 -6.69
CA ASN A 614 2.98 10.06 -6.94
C ASN A 614 3.53 10.68 -8.23
N VAL A 615 4.81 10.47 -8.55
CA VAL A 615 5.38 10.98 -9.81
C VAL A 615 4.95 10.15 -11.03
N ALA A 616 4.81 8.83 -10.89
CA ALA A 616 4.29 7.95 -11.94
C ALA A 616 2.88 8.35 -12.40
N TRP A 617 2.05 8.87 -11.49
CA TRP A 617 0.70 9.31 -11.81
C TRP A 617 0.66 10.49 -12.81
N ASN A 618 1.72 11.30 -12.88
CA ASN A 618 1.84 12.39 -13.86
C ASN A 618 2.06 11.89 -15.30
N HIS A 619 2.32 10.59 -15.47
CA HIS A 619 2.49 9.92 -16.76
C HIS A 619 1.25 9.11 -17.18
N ASN A 620 0.12 9.26 -16.49
CA ASN A 620 -1.16 8.71 -16.93
C ASN A 620 -1.73 9.57 -18.07
N ASP A 621 -1.86 9.03 -19.28
CA ASP A 621 -2.27 9.76 -20.48
C ASP A 621 -3.76 9.63 -20.84
N GLY A 622 -4.49 8.75 -20.16
CA GLY A 622 -5.87 8.38 -20.45
C GLY A 622 -6.03 6.92 -20.92
N ILE A 623 -5.00 6.34 -21.52
CA ILE A 623 -4.91 4.91 -21.90
C ILE A 623 -4.20 4.15 -20.76
N GLY A 624 -3.06 4.65 -20.28
CA GLY A 624 -2.34 4.08 -19.15
C GLY A 624 -1.21 4.99 -18.63
N ILE A 625 -0.36 4.45 -17.76
CA ILE A 625 0.88 5.11 -17.31
C ILE A 625 2.04 4.69 -18.22
N ALA A 626 2.44 5.59 -19.12
CA ALA A 626 3.44 5.33 -20.14
C ALA A 626 4.36 6.53 -20.37
N VAL A 627 5.56 6.28 -20.89
CA VAL A 627 6.57 7.31 -21.20
C VAL A 627 7.18 7.05 -22.59
N PRO A 628 7.75 8.08 -23.25
CA PRO A 628 8.51 7.88 -24.47
C PRO A 628 9.82 7.11 -24.21
N GLU A 629 9.93 5.90 -24.78
CA GLU A 629 11.14 5.08 -24.81
C GLU A 629 11.82 5.13 -26.18
N LYS A 630 13.15 4.97 -26.19
CA LYS A 630 13.96 4.89 -27.42
C LYS A 630 14.19 3.43 -27.80
N ARG A 631 14.02 3.11 -29.09
CA ARG A 631 14.22 1.79 -29.67
C ARG A 631 15.36 1.79 -30.69
N GLY A 632 16.58 1.98 -30.21
CA GLY A 632 17.79 1.88 -31.05
C GLY A 632 17.98 0.48 -31.68
N ASP A 633 17.39 -0.54 -31.06
CA ASP A 633 17.28 -1.91 -31.54
C ASP A 633 16.44 -2.06 -32.83
N TYR A 634 15.52 -1.13 -33.12
CA TYR A 634 14.59 -1.25 -34.27
C TYR A 634 15.23 -1.10 -35.65
N SER A 635 16.56 -0.98 -35.72
CA SER A 635 17.30 -1.24 -36.96
C SER A 635 17.17 -2.72 -37.40
N ARG A 636 16.94 -3.64 -36.46
CA ARG A 636 16.76 -5.08 -36.69
C ARG A 636 15.43 -5.47 -37.37
N TYR A 637 14.49 -4.54 -37.54
CA TYR A 637 13.39 -4.69 -38.51
C TYR A 637 13.89 -4.78 -39.98
N PHE A 638 15.12 -4.31 -40.25
CA PHE A 638 15.73 -4.18 -41.57
C PHE A 638 17.06 -4.95 -41.73
N THR A 639 17.78 -5.23 -40.63
CA THR A 639 18.98 -6.07 -40.61
C THR A 639 18.69 -7.47 -41.16
N LYS A 640 19.61 -8.05 -41.94
CA LYS A 640 19.51 -9.42 -42.45
C LYS A 640 20.27 -10.38 -41.55
N GLU A 641 19.53 -11.13 -40.74
CA GLU A 641 20.07 -12.01 -39.70
C GLU A 641 19.22 -13.27 -39.43
N ILE A 642 17.97 -13.35 -39.92
CA ILE A 642 17.11 -14.54 -39.77
C ILE A 642 17.63 -15.67 -40.67
N TYR A 643 18.33 -16.64 -40.08
CA TYR A 643 18.95 -17.76 -40.79
C TYR A 643 17.96 -18.79 -41.35
N PHE A 644 18.17 -19.21 -42.60
CA PHE A 644 17.56 -20.37 -43.24
C PHE A 644 18.66 -21.28 -43.83
N PRO A 645 18.67 -22.60 -43.55
CA PRO A 645 19.66 -23.54 -44.09
C PRO A 645 19.66 -23.62 -45.62
N SER A 646 20.83 -23.88 -46.21
CA SER A 646 20.96 -24.06 -47.67
C SER A 646 20.09 -25.21 -48.18
N GLY A 647 19.38 -24.97 -49.29
CA GLY A 647 18.42 -25.91 -49.87
C GLY A 647 17.06 -25.97 -49.16
N TRP A 648 16.86 -25.29 -48.04
CA TRP A 648 15.53 -25.15 -47.43
C TRP A 648 14.68 -24.12 -48.20
N SER A 649 13.44 -24.47 -48.51
CA SER A 649 12.45 -23.54 -49.08
C SER A 649 11.04 -23.94 -48.69
N GLY A 650 10.13 -22.97 -48.59
CA GLY A 650 8.78 -23.18 -48.09
C GLY A 650 7.86 -21.97 -48.23
N THR A 651 6.67 -22.05 -47.64
CA THR A 651 5.67 -20.98 -47.64
C THR A 651 5.37 -20.54 -46.21
N TYR A 652 5.41 -19.23 -45.94
CA TYR A 652 5.09 -18.67 -44.63
C TYR A 652 3.58 -18.56 -44.39
N GLY A 653 3.16 -18.36 -43.14
CA GLY A 653 1.74 -18.15 -42.80
C GLY A 653 1.12 -16.95 -43.54
N GLN A 654 1.91 -15.89 -43.74
CA GLN A 654 1.49 -14.68 -44.48
C GLN A 654 1.52 -14.86 -46.02
N GLY A 655 1.75 -16.08 -46.52
CA GLY A 655 1.68 -16.45 -47.94
C GLY A 655 2.94 -16.18 -48.76
N ASN A 656 3.95 -15.52 -48.20
CA ASN A 656 5.23 -15.29 -48.85
C ASN A 656 6.10 -16.56 -48.91
N ALA A 657 6.83 -16.72 -50.01
CA ALA A 657 7.81 -17.79 -50.18
C ALA A 657 9.09 -17.50 -49.37
N LEU A 658 9.65 -18.54 -48.76
CA LEU A 658 10.83 -18.48 -47.90
C LEU A 658 11.96 -19.37 -48.47
N PRO A 659 13.24 -18.95 -48.34
CA PRO A 659 13.69 -17.62 -47.91
C PRO A 659 13.43 -16.52 -48.96
N GLY A 660 12.89 -16.86 -50.13
CA GLY A 660 12.56 -15.87 -51.17
C GLY A 660 13.80 -15.21 -51.80
N THR A 661 13.58 -14.14 -52.58
CA THR A 661 14.61 -13.55 -53.45
C THR A 661 15.43 -12.43 -52.82
N GLY A 662 15.08 -11.98 -51.61
CA GLY A 662 15.78 -10.89 -50.92
C GLY A 662 16.98 -11.34 -50.08
N ALA A 663 17.10 -12.63 -49.80
CA ALA A 663 18.05 -13.16 -48.82
C ALA A 663 19.52 -12.99 -49.25
N VAL A 664 20.43 -12.86 -48.27
CA VAL A 664 21.89 -12.77 -48.47
C VAL A 664 22.58 -14.00 -47.88
N PRO A 665 23.80 -14.40 -48.31
CA PRO A 665 24.51 -15.53 -47.72
C PRO A 665 24.69 -15.38 -46.20
N SER A 666 24.64 -16.50 -45.47
CA SER A 666 24.96 -16.56 -44.04
C SER A 666 26.44 -16.28 -43.78
N ASP A 667 26.80 -15.80 -42.58
CA ASP A 667 28.19 -15.61 -42.16
C ASP A 667 28.85 -16.97 -41.85
N PRO A 668 29.89 -17.39 -42.61
CA PRO A 668 30.60 -18.63 -42.33
C PRO A 668 31.22 -18.68 -40.92
N ALA A 669 31.49 -17.53 -40.29
CA ALA A 669 32.01 -17.48 -38.92
C ALA A 669 30.98 -17.90 -37.86
N LYS A 670 29.66 -17.83 -38.15
CA LYS A 670 28.61 -18.41 -37.30
C LYS A 670 28.50 -19.94 -37.47
N GLY A 671 29.21 -20.55 -38.43
CA GLY A 671 29.33 -22.00 -38.60
C GLY A 671 28.22 -22.68 -39.42
N GLY A 672 27.30 -21.91 -39.99
CA GLY A 672 26.25 -22.41 -40.89
C GLY A 672 26.60 -22.31 -42.37
N ASN A 673 25.67 -22.81 -43.20
CA ASN A 673 25.70 -22.66 -44.65
C ASN A 673 24.26 -22.50 -45.14
N GLY A 674 23.87 -21.26 -45.41
CA GLY A 674 22.51 -20.89 -45.74
C GLY A 674 22.41 -19.42 -46.12
N VAL A 675 21.29 -18.80 -45.77
CA VAL A 675 21.01 -17.38 -46.06
C VAL A 675 20.32 -16.67 -44.90
N TYR A 676 20.49 -15.36 -44.81
CA TYR A 676 19.77 -14.47 -43.90
C TYR A 676 18.66 -13.69 -44.59
N LEU A 677 17.52 -13.58 -43.92
CA LEU A 677 16.46 -12.62 -44.18
C LEU A 677 16.41 -11.51 -43.13
N SER A 678 15.74 -10.40 -43.45
CA SER A 678 15.31 -9.43 -42.44
C SER A 678 13.93 -9.78 -41.89
N TYR A 679 13.65 -9.31 -40.67
CA TYR A 679 12.33 -9.41 -40.03
C TYR A 679 11.20 -9.02 -41.00
N SER A 680 11.36 -7.90 -41.71
CA SER A 680 10.31 -7.33 -42.57
C SER A 680 10.22 -7.94 -43.97
N GLU A 681 11.11 -8.88 -44.32
CA GLU A 681 10.96 -9.78 -45.47
C GLU A 681 10.32 -11.12 -45.07
N LEU A 682 10.60 -11.63 -43.86
CA LEU A 682 9.87 -12.79 -43.29
C LEU A 682 8.41 -12.44 -43.02
N ARG A 683 8.13 -11.28 -42.42
CA ARG A 683 6.80 -10.87 -41.91
C ARG A 683 6.22 -9.69 -42.71
N PRO A 684 5.92 -9.82 -44.02
CA PRO A 684 5.60 -8.69 -44.90
C PRO A 684 4.36 -7.88 -44.47
N LYS A 685 3.41 -8.43 -43.69
CA LYS A 685 2.27 -7.68 -43.16
C LYS A 685 2.67 -6.51 -42.26
N ILE A 686 3.87 -6.52 -41.63
CA ILE A 686 4.31 -5.42 -40.76
C ILE A 686 4.38 -4.07 -41.51
N LYS A 687 4.52 -4.10 -42.83
CA LYS A 687 4.55 -2.92 -43.71
C LYS A 687 3.18 -2.23 -43.85
N GLN A 688 2.12 -2.83 -43.30
CA GLN A 688 0.76 -2.31 -43.22
C GLN A 688 0.48 -1.63 -41.88
N ASP A 689 1.41 -1.70 -40.92
CA ASP A 689 1.27 -1.10 -39.60
C ASP A 689 1.23 0.45 -39.67
N PRO A 690 0.34 1.14 -38.92
CA PRO A 690 0.25 2.61 -38.95
C PRO A 690 1.54 3.37 -38.58
N LYS A 691 2.45 2.75 -37.83
CA LYS A 691 3.75 3.30 -37.42
C LYS A 691 4.90 2.88 -38.36
N TRP A 692 4.71 1.89 -39.24
CA TRP A 692 5.76 1.46 -40.18
C TRP A 692 6.33 2.60 -41.04
N PRO A 693 5.53 3.53 -41.61
CA PRO A 693 6.06 4.64 -42.39
C PRO A 693 6.92 5.62 -41.56
N TYR A 694 6.70 5.72 -40.25
CA TYR A 694 7.57 6.51 -39.36
C TYR A 694 8.92 5.81 -39.17
N LEU A 695 8.91 4.53 -38.78
CA LEU A 695 10.12 3.75 -38.56
C LEU A 695 10.97 3.63 -39.82
N GLU A 696 10.37 3.29 -40.97
CA GLU A 696 11.09 3.08 -42.23
C GLU A 696 11.73 4.38 -42.75
N ASN A 697 11.06 5.53 -42.62
CA ASN A 697 11.62 6.82 -43.02
C ASN A 697 12.72 7.30 -42.06
N LEU A 698 12.59 7.04 -40.76
CA LEU A 698 13.64 7.36 -39.79
C LEU A 698 14.87 6.48 -39.99
N TYR A 699 14.69 5.17 -40.25
CA TYR A 699 15.78 4.26 -40.60
C TYR A 699 16.60 4.79 -41.80
N LYS A 700 15.91 5.14 -42.90
CA LYS A 700 16.54 5.69 -44.11
C LYS A 700 17.26 7.04 -43.93
N SER A 701 16.95 7.80 -42.88
CA SER A 701 17.45 9.18 -42.70
C SER A 701 18.37 9.37 -41.48
N SER A 702 18.44 8.37 -40.59
CA SER A 702 19.21 8.44 -39.35
C SER A 702 20.13 7.23 -39.13
N TYR A 703 19.75 6.02 -39.52
CA TYR A 703 20.58 4.85 -39.29
C TYR A 703 21.72 4.75 -40.31
N ASP A 704 22.96 4.83 -39.84
CA ASP A 704 24.14 4.53 -40.64
C ASP A 704 24.43 3.02 -40.58
N PRO A 705 24.28 2.27 -41.70
CA PRO A 705 24.54 0.83 -41.74
C PRO A 705 26.03 0.48 -41.65
N VAL A 706 26.96 1.45 -41.78
CA VAL A 706 28.40 1.22 -41.67
C VAL A 706 28.84 1.27 -40.20
N THR A 707 28.49 2.32 -39.46
CA THR A 707 28.78 2.38 -38.01
C THR A 707 27.76 1.67 -37.12
N LYS A 708 26.64 1.21 -37.70
CA LYS A 708 25.49 0.59 -37.02
C LYS A 708 24.85 1.48 -35.96
N LYS A 709 24.81 2.80 -36.20
CA LYS A 709 24.32 3.81 -35.24
C LYS A 709 23.25 4.72 -35.83
N TRP A 710 22.32 5.13 -34.98
CA TRP A 710 21.39 6.21 -35.25
C TRP A 710 22.09 7.56 -35.07
N THR A 711 22.20 8.34 -36.14
CA THR A 711 23.00 9.58 -36.20
C THR A 711 22.14 10.84 -36.08
N ASN A 712 20.89 10.79 -36.56
CA ASN A 712 19.93 11.90 -36.58
C ASN A 712 18.69 11.62 -35.70
N GLY A 713 18.87 10.86 -34.61
CA GLY A 713 17.82 10.47 -33.66
C GLY A 713 17.36 9.02 -33.81
N GLU A 714 16.98 8.41 -32.69
CA GLU A 714 16.50 7.01 -32.60
C GLU A 714 14.97 6.93 -32.72
N PRO A 715 14.40 5.81 -33.19
CA PRO A 715 12.98 5.54 -33.11
C PRO A 715 12.48 5.68 -31.67
N THR A 716 11.42 6.44 -31.48
CA THR A 716 10.88 6.75 -30.15
C THR A 716 9.40 6.42 -30.14
N PHE A 717 8.97 5.65 -29.14
CA PHE A 717 7.61 5.13 -29.00
C PHE A 717 7.12 5.33 -27.57
N THR A 718 5.81 5.32 -27.37
CA THR A 718 5.18 5.26 -26.06
C THR A 718 4.27 4.03 -26.09
N TYR A 719 4.49 3.08 -25.19
CA TYR A 719 3.87 1.75 -25.25
C TYR A 719 2.97 1.45 -24.06
N HIS A 720 1.81 0.90 -24.37
CA HIS A 720 0.80 0.45 -23.42
C HIS A 720 0.86 -1.07 -23.26
N ARG A 721 2.01 -1.57 -22.79
CA ARG A 721 2.22 -2.99 -22.48
C ARG A 721 1.28 -3.43 -21.36
N PHE A 722 0.51 -4.49 -21.58
CA PHE A 722 -0.51 -4.95 -20.64
C PHE A 722 0.09 -5.31 -19.28
N TRP A 723 1.18 -6.09 -19.25
CA TRP A 723 1.87 -6.46 -18.01
C TRP A 723 2.34 -5.23 -17.22
N ALA A 724 2.87 -4.21 -17.90
CA ALA A 724 3.38 -2.99 -17.26
C ALA A 724 2.26 -2.16 -16.62
N GLN A 725 1.10 -2.09 -17.27
CA GLN A 725 -0.07 -1.39 -16.72
C GLN A 725 -0.66 -2.14 -15.52
N VAL A 726 -0.65 -3.48 -15.54
CA VAL A 726 -0.98 -4.26 -14.35
C VAL A 726 0.07 -4.06 -13.25
N ASP A 727 1.36 -4.07 -13.56
CA ASP A 727 2.44 -3.86 -12.59
C ASP A 727 2.26 -2.51 -11.86
N MET A 728 1.90 -1.45 -12.58
CA MET A 728 1.53 -0.14 -12.02
C MET A 728 0.20 -0.17 -11.24
N ALA A 729 -0.88 -0.74 -11.79
CA ALA A 729 -2.18 -0.78 -11.13
C ALA A 729 -2.12 -1.55 -9.80
N THR A 730 -1.46 -2.72 -9.80
CA THR A 730 -1.21 -3.53 -8.61
C THR A 730 -0.32 -2.79 -7.59
N ALA A 731 0.65 -1.97 -8.03
CA ALA A 731 1.44 -1.14 -7.11
C ALA A 731 0.59 -0.13 -6.32
N TYR A 732 -0.40 0.52 -6.95
CA TYR A 732 -1.36 1.40 -6.25
C TYR A 732 -2.25 0.62 -5.29
N ALA A 733 -2.74 -0.56 -5.70
CA ALA A 733 -3.57 -1.43 -4.86
C ALA A 733 -2.82 -1.94 -3.62
N GLU A 734 -1.62 -2.50 -3.80
CA GLU A 734 -0.82 -3.06 -2.71
C GLU A 734 -0.36 -1.99 -1.72
N TYR A 735 0.00 -0.79 -2.20
CA TYR A 735 0.30 0.33 -1.32
C TYR A 735 -0.92 0.75 -0.49
N SER A 736 -2.09 0.83 -1.13
CA SER A 736 -3.37 1.12 -0.47
C SER A 736 -3.77 0.04 0.54
N ARG A 737 -3.42 -1.23 0.29
CA ARG A 737 -3.75 -2.38 1.14
C ARG A 737 -2.82 -2.52 2.34
N LEU A 738 -1.52 -2.27 2.16
CA LEU A 738 -0.49 -2.47 3.17
C LEU A 738 -0.24 -1.23 4.06
N PHE A 739 -0.45 -0.02 3.52
CA PHE A 739 -0.27 1.25 4.26
C PHE A 739 -1.51 2.14 4.32
N GLY A 740 -2.67 1.62 3.90
CA GLY A 740 -3.95 2.32 3.95
C GLY A 740 -4.27 2.85 5.34
N SER A 741 -4.42 4.17 5.44
CA SER A 741 -4.70 4.86 6.71
C SER A 741 -5.38 6.22 6.51
N GLY A 742 -6.45 6.26 5.70
CA GLY A 742 -7.43 7.36 5.68
C GLY A 742 -6.88 8.78 5.41
N SER A 743 -5.81 8.91 4.63
CA SER A 743 -5.16 10.19 4.32
C SER A 743 -5.71 10.82 3.05
N THR A 744 -6.01 12.12 3.10
CA THR A 744 -6.54 12.89 1.98
C THR A 744 -5.44 13.27 0.98
N THR A 745 -5.70 13.11 -0.31
CA THR A 745 -4.82 13.46 -1.43
C THR A 745 -4.27 14.89 -1.33
N PRO A 746 -2.95 15.12 -1.54
CA PRO A 746 -2.38 16.45 -1.67
C PRO A 746 -3.01 17.20 -2.84
N SER A 747 -3.77 18.25 -2.54
CA SER A 747 -4.34 19.19 -3.51
C SER A 747 -3.56 20.50 -3.53
N VAL A 748 -3.85 21.37 -4.50
CA VAL A 748 -3.45 22.78 -4.42
C VAL A 748 -4.02 23.36 -3.11
N PRO A 749 -3.24 24.11 -2.31
CA PRO A 749 -3.69 24.51 -0.98
C PRO A 749 -4.94 25.38 -1.02
N GLY A 750 -5.63 25.48 0.12
CA GLY A 750 -6.70 26.48 0.28
C GLY A 750 -6.16 27.91 0.10
N ALA A 751 -7.02 28.83 -0.38
CA ALA A 751 -6.69 30.24 -0.41
C ALA A 751 -6.45 30.76 1.04
N PRO A 752 -5.37 31.52 1.32
CA PRO A 752 -5.05 31.99 2.66
C PRO A 752 -6.19 32.76 3.34
N ALA A 753 -6.69 32.20 4.43
CA ALA A 753 -7.72 32.82 5.26
C ALA A 753 -7.12 33.86 6.23
N GLY A 754 -7.95 34.78 6.72
CA GLY A 754 -7.56 35.68 7.82
C GLY A 754 -6.45 36.67 7.50
N LEU A 755 -6.21 37.00 6.22
CA LEU A 755 -5.28 38.07 5.85
C LEU A 755 -5.68 39.39 6.52
N THR A 756 -4.71 40.08 7.10
CA THR A 756 -4.83 41.40 7.73
C THR A 756 -3.62 42.27 7.36
N ALA A 757 -3.77 43.60 7.45
CA ALA A 757 -2.70 44.56 7.17
C ALA A 757 -2.70 45.70 8.19
N ALA A 758 -1.53 46.03 8.74
CA ALA A 758 -1.32 47.11 9.71
C ALA A 758 -0.37 48.19 9.16
N ALA A 759 -0.76 49.46 9.31
CA ALA A 759 0.01 50.60 8.84
C ALA A 759 1.15 50.96 9.81
N GLY A 760 2.39 50.92 9.34
CA GLY A 760 3.55 51.49 10.01
C GLY A 760 4.10 52.71 9.28
N ASP A 761 5.14 53.34 9.82
CA ASP A 761 5.87 54.38 9.09
C ASP A 761 6.65 53.77 7.92
N ALA A 762 6.33 54.20 6.69
CA ALA A 762 6.86 53.64 5.44
C ALA A 762 6.81 52.09 5.33
N LYS A 763 5.84 51.44 6.02
CA LYS A 763 5.70 49.98 5.98
C LYS A 763 4.25 49.51 6.17
N ALA A 764 3.95 48.32 5.65
CA ALA A 764 2.73 47.57 5.87
C ALA A 764 3.09 46.17 6.39
N THR A 765 2.67 45.84 7.61
CA THR A 765 2.84 44.48 8.17
C THR A 765 1.58 43.66 7.93
N LEU A 766 1.75 42.50 7.32
CA LEU A 766 0.71 41.56 6.90
C LEU A 766 0.81 40.28 7.73
N THR A 767 -0.34 39.70 8.11
CA THR A 767 -0.42 38.36 8.71
C THR A 767 -1.66 37.62 8.21
N TRP A 768 -1.57 36.30 8.07
CA TRP A 768 -2.65 35.41 7.63
C TRP A 768 -2.66 34.09 8.41
N SER A 769 -3.65 33.23 8.19
CA SER A 769 -3.70 31.87 8.75
C SER A 769 -2.96 30.87 7.85
N ALA A 770 -2.31 29.87 8.44
CA ALA A 770 -1.68 28.79 7.69
C ALA A 770 -2.71 28.05 6.83
N SER A 771 -2.41 27.84 5.55
CA SER A 771 -3.23 27.05 4.64
C SER A 771 -2.77 25.59 4.69
N ALA A 772 -3.71 24.66 4.89
CA ALA A 772 -3.40 23.23 4.91
C ALA A 772 -2.76 22.80 3.58
N GLY A 773 -1.68 22.01 3.67
CA GLY A 773 -0.92 21.54 2.51
C GLY A 773 0.01 22.58 1.85
N ALA A 774 0.09 23.83 2.35
CA ALA A 774 0.98 24.85 1.79
C ALA A 774 2.43 24.72 2.27
N ALA A 775 3.38 24.80 1.34
CA ALA A 775 4.82 24.85 1.63
C ALA A 775 5.35 26.30 1.74
N SER A 776 4.72 27.25 1.06
CA SER A 776 5.04 28.68 1.14
C SER A 776 3.89 29.57 0.65
N TYR A 777 4.08 30.89 0.64
CA TYR A 777 3.11 31.88 0.20
C TYR A 777 3.71 32.92 -0.75
N ASN A 778 2.87 33.41 -1.67
CA ASN A 778 3.15 34.55 -2.56
C ASN A 778 2.34 35.76 -2.10
N VAL A 779 3.00 36.89 -1.85
CA VAL A 779 2.39 38.16 -1.41
C VAL A 779 2.28 39.11 -2.59
N LYS A 780 1.09 39.65 -2.84
CA LYS A 780 0.77 40.49 -4.02
C LYS A 780 0.10 41.80 -3.60
N ARG A 781 0.40 42.89 -4.30
CA ARG A 781 0.06 44.27 -3.93
C ARG A 781 -0.55 45.06 -5.09
N ALA A 782 -1.50 45.93 -4.81
CA ALA A 782 -2.05 46.91 -5.73
C ALA A 782 -2.18 48.29 -5.05
N THR A 783 -2.34 49.36 -5.83
CA THR A 783 -2.74 50.71 -5.35
C THR A 783 -4.23 51.01 -5.61
N THR A 784 -4.95 50.06 -6.21
CA THR A 784 -6.38 50.16 -6.53
C THR A 784 -7.12 48.93 -5.98
N ALA A 785 -8.36 49.13 -5.50
CA ALA A 785 -9.23 48.03 -5.07
C ALA A 785 -9.50 47.07 -6.23
N GLY A 786 -9.61 45.75 -5.96
CA GLY A 786 -9.75 44.71 -6.99
C GLY A 786 -8.47 44.36 -7.77
N GLY A 787 -7.48 45.25 -7.86
CA GLY A 787 -6.21 45.03 -8.59
C GLY A 787 -6.02 46.00 -9.76
N PRO A 788 -5.19 45.65 -10.77
CA PRO A 788 -4.36 44.45 -10.85
C PRO A 788 -3.26 44.44 -9.77
N TYR A 789 -2.82 43.24 -9.38
CA TYR A 789 -1.81 43.06 -8.33
C TYR A 789 -0.45 42.66 -8.91
N THR A 790 0.61 43.28 -8.41
CA THR A 790 2.00 42.87 -8.65
C THR A 790 2.49 42.02 -7.48
N THR A 791 3.19 40.92 -7.75
CA THR A 791 3.84 40.12 -6.70
C THR A 791 4.98 40.92 -6.07
N VAL A 792 4.99 41.03 -4.74
CA VAL A 792 6.02 41.74 -3.95
C VAL A 792 6.87 40.80 -3.09
N SER A 793 6.45 39.54 -2.92
CA SER A 793 7.28 38.47 -2.35
C SER A 793 6.78 37.09 -2.77
N THR A 794 7.68 36.11 -2.81
CA THR A 794 7.43 34.71 -3.18
C THR A 794 8.20 33.78 -2.25
N GLY A 795 7.67 32.58 -1.99
CA GLY A 795 8.38 31.60 -1.16
C GLY A 795 8.39 31.94 0.34
N VAL A 796 7.49 32.80 0.81
CA VAL A 796 7.38 33.15 2.24
C VAL A 796 6.90 31.93 3.02
N THR A 797 7.70 31.41 3.95
CA THR A 797 7.34 30.21 4.75
C THR A 797 6.59 30.53 6.04
N ALA A 798 6.75 31.76 6.56
CA ALA A 798 5.99 32.26 7.70
C ALA A 798 4.58 32.74 7.28
N THR A 799 3.62 32.74 8.21
CA THR A 799 2.24 33.22 7.95
C THR A 799 2.11 34.75 8.10
N GLY A 800 3.13 35.48 7.64
CA GLY A 800 3.20 36.94 7.74
C GLY A 800 4.40 37.50 6.99
N PHE A 801 4.30 38.77 6.60
CA PHE A 801 5.29 39.49 5.80
C PHE A 801 5.23 40.99 6.12
N THR A 802 6.35 41.72 6.06
CA THR A 802 6.33 43.19 6.17
C THR A 802 6.88 43.81 4.89
N ASP A 803 6.00 44.51 4.18
CA ASP A 803 6.35 45.31 3.01
C ASP A 803 6.85 46.69 3.46
N THR A 804 8.13 46.98 3.23
CA THR A 804 8.77 48.29 3.51
C THR A 804 8.87 49.19 2.29
N ALA A 805 8.29 48.80 1.15
CA ALA A 805 8.32 49.55 -0.10
C ALA A 805 7.01 50.33 -0.32
N VAL A 806 6.45 50.93 0.74
CA VAL A 806 5.20 51.68 0.73
C VAL A 806 5.36 53.11 1.26
N THR A 807 4.72 54.07 0.60
CA THR A 807 4.79 55.49 0.95
C THR A 807 3.66 55.89 1.91
N ASN A 808 3.98 56.64 2.96
CA ASN A 808 2.99 57.33 3.78
C ASN A 808 2.07 58.21 2.89
N GLY A 809 0.80 58.33 3.25
CA GLY A 809 -0.21 59.05 2.45
C GLY A 809 -0.85 58.24 1.32
N THR A 810 -0.24 57.13 0.88
CA THR A 810 -0.76 56.26 -0.19
C THR A 810 -1.56 55.09 0.40
N THR A 811 -2.67 54.72 -0.25
CA THR A 811 -3.40 53.47 0.06
C THR A 811 -2.79 52.33 -0.75
N TYR A 812 -2.43 51.24 -0.08
CA TYR A 812 -2.06 49.98 -0.72
C TYR A 812 -3.06 48.90 -0.36
N TYR A 813 -3.22 47.95 -1.27
CA TYR A 813 -4.10 46.79 -1.12
C TYR A 813 -3.29 45.51 -1.30
N TYR A 814 -3.61 44.46 -0.55
CA TYR A 814 -2.86 43.20 -0.57
C TYR A 814 -3.78 41.99 -0.69
N VAL A 815 -3.25 40.97 -1.35
CA VAL A 815 -3.74 39.58 -1.34
C VAL A 815 -2.56 38.63 -1.21
N VAL A 816 -2.79 37.44 -0.67
CA VAL A 816 -1.78 36.39 -0.51
C VAL A 816 -2.34 35.09 -1.06
N SER A 817 -1.52 34.31 -1.77
CA SER A 817 -1.84 32.97 -2.25
C SER A 817 -0.86 31.96 -1.62
N ALA A 818 -1.31 30.72 -1.45
CA ALA A 818 -0.52 29.62 -0.93
C ALA A 818 0.07 28.79 -2.07
N VAL A 819 1.24 28.19 -1.85
CA VAL A 819 1.99 27.43 -2.87
C VAL A 819 2.49 26.12 -2.27
N ASN A 820 2.34 25.02 -3.00
CA ASN A 820 3.03 23.75 -2.75
C ASN A 820 3.52 23.13 -4.07
N SER A 821 4.00 21.89 -4.04
CA SER A 821 4.44 21.15 -5.23
C SER A 821 3.32 20.81 -6.23
N VAL A 822 2.05 20.90 -5.83
CA VAL A 822 0.88 20.65 -6.69
C VAL A 822 0.44 21.94 -7.42
N GLY A 823 0.64 23.11 -6.80
CA GLY A 823 0.41 24.39 -7.47
C GLY A 823 0.24 25.60 -6.55
N GLU A 824 -0.13 26.73 -7.14
CA GLU A 824 -0.49 27.98 -6.45
C GLU A 824 -2.02 28.11 -6.31
N SER A 825 -2.49 28.45 -5.12
CA SER A 825 -3.90 28.63 -4.79
C SER A 825 -4.48 29.94 -5.34
N PRO A 826 -5.83 30.05 -5.40
CA PRO A 826 -6.47 31.35 -5.53
C PRO A 826 -5.99 32.34 -4.45
N ASN A 827 -6.01 33.62 -4.80
CA ASN A 827 -5.69 34.71 -3.89
C ASN A 827 -6.68 34.77 -2.71
N SER A 828 -6.18 35.17 -1.53
CA SER A 828 -7.00 35.50 -0.35
C SER A 828 -8.01 36.61 -0.62
N ALA A 829 -8.91 36.83 0.34
CA ALA A 829 -9.64 38.09 0.45
C ALA A 829 -8.66 39.29 0.48
N GLN A 830 -9.06 40.40 -0.14
CA GLN A 830 -8.25 41.63 -0.25
C GLN A 830 -8.33 42.45 1.04
N VAL A 831 -7.19 42.95 1.52
CA VAL A 831 -7.10 43.95 2.60
C VAL A 831 -6.48 45.25 2.08
N SER A 832 -6.61 46.34 2.84
CA SER A 832 -6.02 47.64 2.48
C SER A 832 -5.45 48.39 3.68
N VAL A 833 -4.51 49.30 3.41
CA VAL A 833 -3.71 49.99 4.43
C VAL A 833 -3.27 51.37 3.94
N LYS A 834 -3.33 52.39 4.82
CA LYS A 834 -2.93 53.79 4.54
C LYS A 834 -2.50 54.47 5.85
N LYS A 835 -1.38 55.22 5.84
CA LYS A 835 -0.94 56.03 7.00
C LYS A 835 -1.03 57.55 6.70
N PRO A 836 -1.62 58.39 7.57
CA PRO A 836 -1.57 59.85 7.45
C PRO A 836 -0.20 60.49 7.77
N GLN A 837 0.00 61.74 7.34
CA GLN A 837 1.18 62.59 7.59
C GLN A 837 0.79 63.78 8.50
N ALA A 838 1.74 64.34 9.28
CA ALA A 838 1.44 65.28 10.38
C ALA A 838 2.39 66.51 10.45
N GLY A 839 2.00 67.51 11.26
CA GLY A 839 2.72 68.78 11.49
C GLY A 839 2.72 69.23 12.97
N THR A 840 3.25 70.42 13.26
CA THR A 840 3.62 70.91 14.61
C THR A 840 2.45 71.50 15.43
N ALA A 841 2.68 71.72 16.75
CA ALA A 841 1.65 71.67 17.78
C ALA A 841 1.51 72.90 18.70
N ALA A 842 0.34 73.00 19.36
CA ALA A 842 0.01 73.94 20.43
C ALA A 842 -0.16 73.22 21.79
N VAL A 843 -0.60 73.92 22.85
CA VAL A 843 -1.09 73.27 24.10
C VAL A 843 -2.20 72.28 23.73
N PRO A 844 -2.24 71.05 24.28
CA PRO A 844 -3.22 70.07 23.85
C PRO A 844 -4.62 70.46 24.35
N ALA A 845 -5.65 70.17 23.55
CA ALA A 845 -7.01 70.16 24.05
C ALA A 845 -7.15 69.14 25.20
N ALA A 846 -8.23 69.23 25.99
CA ALA A 846 -8.57 68.15 26.93
C ALA A 846 -8.76 66.82 26.16
N PRO A 847 -8.25 65.67 26.66
CA PRO A 847 -8.49 64.37 26.06
C PRO A 847 -9.97 64.11 25.80
N ALA A 848 -10.33 63.99 24.52
CA ALA A 848 -11.69 63.73 24.09
C ALA A 848 -11.97 62.22 24.08
N GLY A 849 -13.24 61.83 24.21
CA GLY A 849 -13.61 60.41 24.11
C GLY A 849 -12.87 59.51 25.11
N LEU A 850 -12.56 60.01 26.31
CA LEU A 850 -12.16 59.13 27.41
C LEU A 850 -13.22 58.04 27.57
N SER A 851 -12.74 56.82 27.76
CA SER A 851 -13.52 55.59 27.90
C SER A 851 -12.84 54.70 28.93
N ALA A 852 -13.61 53.82 29.58
CA ALA A 852 -13.13 53.00 30.67
C ALA A 852 -13.67 51.56 30.56
N ALA A 853 -12.85 50.66 30.02
CA ALA A 853 -13.17 49.25 29.93
C ALA A 853 -12.95 48.59 31.30
N SER A 854 -14.04 48.07 31.86
CA SER A 854 -14.03 47.30 33.11
C SER A 854 -13.55 45.87 32.85
N GLY A 855 -12.59 45.38 33.64
CA GLY A 855 -12.12 44.01 33.62
C GLY A 855 -11.79 43.50 35.02
N ASP A 856 -11.26 42.29 35.12
CA ASP A 856 -11.04 41.63 36.41
C ASP A 856 -9.95 42.33 37.22
N ALA A 857 -10.35 42.88 38.37
CA ALA A 857 -9.53 43.72 39.26
C ALA A 857 -8.78 44.86 38.55
N LYS A 858 -9.30 45.34 37.41
CA LYS A 858 -8.64 46.39 36.60
C LYS A 858 -9.61 47.22 35.78
N VAL A 859 -9.29 48.50 35.61
CA VAL A 859 -9.93 49.39 34.63
C VAL A 859 -8.90 49.78 33.57
N THR A 860 -9.11 49.32 32.34
CA THR A 860 -8.33 49.79 31.19
C THR A 860 -9.00 51.02 30.61
N LEU A 861 -8.43 52.18 30.88
CA LEU A 861 -8.81 53.46 30.30
C LEU A 861 -8.20 53.61 28.91
N GLY A 862 -8.94 54.24 28.00
CA GLY A 862 -8.46 54.70 26.70
C GLY A 862 -9.11 56.03 26.33
N TRP A 863 -8.35 56.94 25.73
CA TRP A 863 -8.84 58.27 25.33
C TRP A 863 -8.28 58.66 23.96
N ASN A 864 -8.96 59.55 23.26
CA ASN A 864 -8.41 60.09 22.03
C ASN A 864 -7.31 61.11 22.38
N ALA A 865 -6.09 60.83 21.90
CA ALA A 865 -4.96 61.73 22.03
C ALA A 865 -5.29 63.10 21.40
N PRO A 866 -5.34 64.20 22.19
CA PRO A 866 -5.52 65.52 21.65
C PRO A 866 -4.22 65.97 20.98
N ALA A 867 -4.34 66.64 19.83
CA ALA A 867 -3.19 67.04 19.03
C ALA A 867 -2.19 67.88 19.85
N GLY A 868 -0.92 67.45 19.84
CA GLY A 868 0.17 68.10 20.56
C GLY A 868 0.54 67.49 21.92
N ALA A 869 -0.24 66.57 22.48
CA ALA A 869 0.08 65.93 23.76
C ALA A 869 1.40 65.12 23.71
N ALA A 870 2.24 65.29 24.73
CA ALA A 870 3.47 64.51 24.94
C ALA A 870 3.29 63.44 26.05
N SER A 871 2.42 63.70 27.03
CA SER A 871 2.04 62.74 28.07
C SER A 871 0.67 63.08 28.68
N TYR A 872 0.22 62.32 29.67
CA TYR A 872 -1.09 62.43 30.31
C TYR A 872 -1.01 62.23 31.83
N ASN A 873 -1.93 62.88 32.55
CA ASN A 873 -2.15 62.71 33.98
C ASN A 873 -3.54 62.09 34.21
N VAL A 874 -3.57 60.90 34.83
CA VAL A 874 -4.78 60.08 35.05
C VAL A 874 -5.25 60.24 36.49
N LYS A 875 -6.53 60.56 36.68
CA LYS A 875 -7.10 60.97 37.97
C LYS A 875 -8.39 60.20 38.25
N ARG A 876 -8.56 59.70 39.49
CA ARG A 876 -9.60 58.74 39.91
C ARG A 876 -10.37 59.23 41.14
N ALA A 877 -11.67 58.94 41.18
CA ALA A 877 -12.54 59.09 42.36
C ALA A 877 -13.43 57.85 42.54
N THR A 878 -14.02 57.68 43.72
CA THR A 878 -15.12 56.71 43.98
C THR A 878 -16.51 57.34 43.92
N THR A 879 -16.59 58.65 43.67
CA THR A 879 -17.83 59.44 43.62
C THR A 879 -17.87 60.25 42.33
N ALA A 880 -19.06 60.37 41.72
CA ALA A 880 -19.24 61.14 40.50
C ALA A 880 -18.99 62.64 40.76
N GLY A 881 -18.21 63.28 39.88
CA GLY A 881 -17.79 64.68 40.00
C GLY A 881 -16.47 64.86 40.77
N GLY A 882 -15.97 63.82 41.44
CA GLY A 882 -14.76 63.89 42.27
C GLY A 882 -15.07 63.98 43.78
N PRO A 883 -14.13 64.47 44.61
CA PRO A 883 -12.78 64.91 44.24
C PRO A 883 -11.92 63.76 43.68
N TYR A 884 -11.11 64.05 42.66
CA TYR A 884 -10.23 63.06 42.03
C TYR A 884 -8.81 63.14 42.60
N THR A 885 -8.20 62.00 42.89
CA THR A 885 -6.76 61.88 43.17
C THR A 885 -6.02 61.40 41.93
N THR A 886 -4.82 61.94 41.68
CA THR A 886 -3.98 61.50 40.56
C THR A 886 -3.42 60.10 40.87
N VAL A 887 -3.71 59.13 40.00
CA VAL A 887 -3.23 57.73 40.12
C VAL A 887 -2.05 57.42 39.21
N ALA A 888 -1.85 58.20 38.14
CA ALA A 888 -0.64 58.16 37.32
C ALA A 888 -0.34 59.51 36.69
N THR A 889 0.95 59.80 36.49
CA THR A 889 1.45 61.00 35.79
C THR A 889 2.46 60.61 34.72
N GLY A 890 2.63 61.46 33.70
CA GLY A 890 3.62 61.23 32.65
C GLY A 890 3.34 60.02 31.75
N VAL A 891 2.10 59.51 31.74
CA VAL A 891 1.69 58.39 30.87
C VAL A 891 1.82 58.85 29.42
N THR A 892 2.62 58.19 28.58
CA THR A 892 2.83 58.61 27.18
C THR A 892 1.85 57.98 26.19
N ALA A 893 1.26 56.83 26.55
CA ALA A 893 0.20 56.21 25.77
C ALA A 893 -1.16 56.90 26.00
N ALA A 894 -2.04 56.88 24.99
CA ALA A 894 -3.41 57.43 25.09
C ALA A 894 -4.38 56.46 25.80
N GLY A 895 -3.90 55.84 26.88
CA GLY A 895 -4.59 54.82 27.65
C GLY A 895 -3.75 54.38 28.84
N TYR A 896 -4.41 53.87 29.88
CA TYR A 896 -3.80 53.46 31.14
C TYR A 896 -4.63 52.37 31.80
N THR A 897 -4.00 51.30 32.30
CA THR A 897 -4.72 50.28 33.08
C THR A 897 -4.46 50.48 34.55
N ASP A 898 -5.49 50.91 35.27
CA ASP A 898 -5.49 50.98 36.73
C ASP A 898 -5.82 49.59 37.28
N THR A 899 -4.86 48.98 37.98
CA THR A 899 -4.99 47.68 38.66
C THR A 899 -5.18 47.83 40.18
N ALA A 900 -5.20 49.05 40.71
CA ALA A 900 -5.37 49.34 42.13
C ALA A 900 -6.87 49.54 42.46
N VAL A 901 -7.73 48.66 41.95
CA VAL A 901 -9.20 48.79 41.94
C VAL A 901 -9.90 47.50 42.34
N THR A 902 -10.95 47.63 43.16
CA THR A 902 -11.73 46.48 43.65
C THR A 902 -12.90 46.18 42.71
N ASN A 903 -13.04 44.92 42.30
CA ASN A 903 -14.21 44.44 41.56
C ASN A 903 -15.52 44.82 42.25
N GLY A 904 -16.51 45.26 41.48
CA GLY A 904 -17.83 45.66 41.99
C GLY A 904 -17.94 47.11 42.48
N THR A 905 -16.83 47.81 42.71
CA THR A 905 -16.82 49.24 43.05
C THR A 905 -16.82 50.08 41.78
N THR A 906 -17.72 51.06 41.66
CA THR A 906 -17.68 52.03 40.54
C THR A 906 -16.62 53.09 40.82
N TYR A 907 -15.61 53.18 39.96
CA TYR A 907 -14.62 54.25 39.95
C TYR A 907 -14.89 55.22 38.81
N TYR A 908 -14.62 56.50 39.05
CA TYR A 908 -14.81 57.61 38.13
C TYR A 908 -13.46 58.18 37.73
N TYR A 909 -13.25 58.43 36.44
CA TYR A 909 -11.97 58.83 35.89
C TYR A 909 -12.08 60.08 35.03
N VAL A 910 -11.06 60.92 35.14
CA VAL A 910 -10.76 62.01 34.21
C VAL A 910 -9.27 62.00 33.88
N VAL A 911 -8.92 62.44 32.67
CA VAL A 911 -7.55 62.49 32.19
C VAL A 911 -7.27 63.85 31.57
N SER A 912 -6.12 64.43 31.86
CA SER A 912 -5.60 65.64 31.21
C SER A 912 -4.37 65.31 30.38
N ALA A 913 -4.15 66.04 29.30
CA ALA A 913 -2.99 65.96 28.44
C ALA A 913 -1.94 66.99 28.85
N VAL A 914 -0.67 66.67 28.65
CA VAL A 914 0.47 67.52 29.00
C VAL A 914 1.43 67.59 27.82
N ASN A 915 1.96 68.76 27.52
CA ASN A 915 3.14 68.90 26.66
C ASN A 915 4.06 70.03 27.13
N ALA A 916 5.10 70.33 26.36
CA ALA A 916 6.08 71.37 26.68
C ALA A 916 5.49 72.80 26.80
N ALA A 917 4.23 73.02 26.40
CA ALA A 917 3.51 74.29 26.54
C ALA A 917 2.46 74.29 27.67
N GLY A 918 2.14 73.15 28.29
CA GLY A 918 1.27 73.09 29.48
C GLY A 918 0.46 71.81 29.67
N GLU A 919 -0.26 71.72 30.80
CA GLU A 919 -1.31 70.73 31.06
C GLU A 919 -2.68 71.29 30.63
N SER A 920 -3.50 70.46 29.97
CA SER A 920 -4.85 70.76 29.53
C SER A 920 -5.85 70.74 30.69
N ALA A 921 -7.06 71.25 30.45
CA ALA A 921 -8.21 70.88 31.28
C ALA A 921 -8.39 69.35 31.31
N ASN A 922 -9.02 68.85 32.37
CA ASN A 922 -9.45 67.45 32.46
C ASN A 922 -10.47 67.12 31.35
N SER A 923 -10.46 65.87 30.88
CA SER A 923 -11.50 65.30 30.03
C SER A 923 -12.90 65.36 30.66
N ALA A 924 -13.92 65.09 29.85
CA ALA A 924 -15.18 64.60 30.39
C ALA A 924 -14.95 63.35 31.27
N GLN A 925 -15.72 63.22 32.36
CA GLN A 925 -15.64 62.10 33.27
C GLN A 925 -16.31 60.86 32.67
N VAL A 926 -15.67 59.70 32.81
CA VAL A 926 -16.32 58.38 32.65
C VAL A 926 -16.31 57.60 33.95
N CYS A 927 -17.14 56.57 34.03
CA CYS A 927 -17.10 55.60 35.11
C CYS A 927 -16.82 54.19 34.60
N ALA A 928 -16.17 53.37 35.43
CA ALA A 928 -16.00 51.95 35.22
C ALA A 928 -16.13 51.23 36.56
N LYS A 929 -16.85 50.11 36.52
CA LYS A 929 -17.04 49.19 37.65
C LYS A 929 -16.34 47.89 37.25
N PRO A 930 -15.04 47.70 37.53
CA PRO A 930 -14.32 46.46 37.21
C PRO A 930 -15.09 45.24 37.72
N GLN A 931 -15.12 44.18 36.94
CA GLN A 931 -15.81 42.92 37.28
C GLN A 931 -14.99 41.74 36.78
N ALA A 932 -15.13 40.60 37.45
CA ALA A 932 -14.58 39.34 36.97
C ALA A 932 -15.13 38.99 35.57
N PRO A 933 -14.40 38.22 34.74
CA PRO A 933 -14.72 38.09 33.33
C PRO A 933 -16.03 37.34 33.10
N ALA A 934 -16.90 37.90 32.26
CA ALA A 934 -18.01 37.13 31.70
C ALA A 934 -17.46 36.05 30.75
N GLY A 935 -18.00 34.83 30.83
CA GLY A 935 -17.55 33.69 30.02
C GLY A 935 -17.71 33.91 28.51
N THR A 936 -16.85 33.25 27.72
CA THR A 936 -16.65 33.48 26.27
C THR A 936 -17.81 33.06 25.35
N GLY A 937 -19.01 32.82 25.87
CA GLY A 937 -20.25 32.67 25.10
C GLY A 937 -20.39 31.39 24.25
N VAL A 938 -19.36 30.52 24.21
CA VAL A 938 -19.39 29.25 23.45
C VAL A 938 -20.46 28.31 23.99
N VAL A 939 -20.63 28.24 25.32
CA VAL A 939 -21.82 27.65 25.96
C VAL A 939 -22.57 28.75 26.69
N VAL A 940 -23.86 28.87 26.42
CA VAL A 940 -24.76 29.85 27.02
C VAL A 940 -25.68 29.17 28.02
N LEU A 941 -25.62 29.60 29.28
CA LEU A 941 -26.60 29.24 30.29
C LEU A 941 -27.85 30.13 30.15
N GLN A 942 -29.00 29.50 29.93
CA GLN A 942 -30.32 30.09 30.05
C GLN A 942 -30.92 29.71 31.41
N TYR A 943 -31.71 30.60 31.98
CA TYR A 943 -32.33 30.44 33.30
C TYR A 943 -33.80 30.88 33.26
N ARG A 944 -34.64 30.21 34.05
CA ARG A 944 -35.96 30.72 34.47
C ARG A 944 -36.23 30.32 35.91
N ALA A 945 -37.02 31.13 36.61
CA ALA A 945 -37.60 30.72 37.88
C ALA A 945 -38.67 29.63 37.64
N GLY A 946 -38.55 28.51 38.35
CA GLY A 946 -39.58 27.46 38.45
C GLY A 946 -40.61 27.74 39.54
N ASP A 947 -40.22 28.56 40.52
CA ASP A 947 -41.10 29.18 41.51
C ASP A 947 -40.80 30.67 41.59
N THR A 948 -41.82 31.51 41.68
CA THR A 948 -41.71 32.97 41.65
C THR A 948 -42.20 33.64 42.93
N ASN A 949 -42.62 32.88 43.95
CA ASN A 949 -42.93 33.44 45.26
C ASN A 949 -41.64 33.67 46.08
N PRO A 950 -41.23 34.91 46.38
CA PRO A 950 -40.02 35.17 47.16
C PRO A 950 -40.17 34.85 48.65
N ALA A 951 -41.36 34.42 49.10
CA ALA A 951 -41.65 34.02 50.48
C ALA A 951 -41.83 32.49 50.66
N ASP A 952 -41.59 31.68 49.61
CA ASP A 952 -41.63 30.22 49.71
C ASP A 952 -40.39 29.68 50.43
N ASN A 953 -40.52 28.54 51.12
CA ASN A 953 -39.43 27.92 51.89
C ASN A 953 -38.39 27.16 51.02
N GLN A 954 -38.34 27.48 49.73
CA GLN A 954 -37.59 26.77 48.70
C GLN A 954 -37.43 27.67 47.46
N PHE A 955 -36.25 27.65 46.83
CA PHE A 955 -36.05 28.27 45.51
C PHE A 955 -35.86 27.19 44.45
N LYS A 956 -36.61 27.30 43.33
CA LYS A 956 -36.62 26.31 42.24
C LYS A 956 -35.99 26.90 40.97
N PRO A 957 -34.66 26.94 40.83
CA PRO A 957 -34.02 27.52 39.65
C PRO A 957 -33.97 26.51 38.50
N HIS A 958 -34.59 26.81 37.36
CA HIS A 958 -34.53 25.98 36.16
C HIS A 958 -33.44 26.47 35.20
N PHE A 959 -32.57 25.56 34.78
CA PHE A 959 -31.43 25.84 33.91
C PHE A 959 -31.54 25.12 32.56
N ASN A 960 -31.00 25.73 31.51
CA ASN A 960 -30.80 25.09 30.20
C ASN A 960 -29.44 25.52 29.62
N LEU A 961 -28.64 24.58 29.14
CA LEU A 961 -27.34 24.86 28.51
C LEU A 961 -27.45 24.77 27.00
N VAL A 962 -27.00 25.82 26.31
CA VAL A 962 -27.02 25.91 24.84
C VAL A 962 -25.60 26.10 24.34
N ASN A 963 -25.02 25.06 23.74
CA ASN A 963 -23.79 25.19 22.97
C ASN A 963 -24.06 26.01 21.70
N LYS A 964 -23.24 27.02 21.45
CA LYS A 964 -23.26 27.88 20.25
C LYS A 964 -21.96 27.78 19.44
N GLY A 965 -21.00 26.96 19.88
CA GLY A 965 -19.81 26.63 19.10
C GLY A 965 -20.08 25.53 18.06
N SER A 966 -19.16 25.40 17.11
CA SER A 966 -19.18 24.35 16.07
C SER A 966 -18.57 23.01 16.51
N ALA A 967 -18.11 22.91 17.76
CA ALA A 967 -17.54 21.69 18.35
C ALA A 967 -18.36 21.27 19.57
N ALA A 968 -18.45 19.97 19.83
CA ALA A 968 -19.09 19.44 21.03
C ALA A 968 -18.29 19.82 22.30
N VAL A 969 -19.00 20.16 23.38
CA VAL A 969 -18.39 20.51 24.68
C VAL A 969 -18.81 19.48 25.72
N PRO A 970 -17.88 18.71 26.33
CA PRO A 970 -18.22 17.70 27.34
C PRO A 970 -18.85 18.33 28.58
N LEU A 971 -20.01 17.84 29.01
CA LEU A 971 -20.74 18.43 30.13
C LEU A 971 -19.96 18.40 31.46
N SER A 972 -19.16 17.36 31.71
CA SER A 972 -18.31 17.28 32.91
C SER A 972 -17.22 18.35 33.00
N SER A 973 -16.89 19.02 31.89
CA SER A 973 -16.00 20.20 31.90
C SER A 973 -16.71 21.49 32.33
N LEU A 974 -18.02 21.44 32.57
CA LEU A 974 -18.86 22.59 32.91
C LEU A 974 -19.32 22.55 34.36
N THR A 975 -19.54 23.74 34.92
CA THR A 975 -20.13 23.91 36.26
C THR A 975 -20.98 25.17 36.26
N ILE A 976 -22.21 25.07 36.75
CA ILE A 976 -23.12 26.20 36.96
C ILE A 976 -22.95 26.67 38.42
N ARG A 977 -23.03 27.98 38.66
CA ARG A 977 -23.07 28.54 40.03
C ARG A 977 -24.23 29.52 40.16
N TYR A 978 -25.18 29.20 41.03
CA TYR A 978 -26.34 30.02 41.36
C TYR A 978 -26.11 30.71 42.70
N TRP A 979 -25.95 32.04 42.69
CA TRP A 979 -25.50 32.83 43.83
C TRP A 979 -26.71 33.39 44.60
N TYR A 980 -26.69 33.28 45.92
CA TYR A 980 -27.79 33.71 46.79
C TYR A 980 -27.25 34.18 48.16
N THR A 981 -28.10 34.83 48.95
CA THR A 981 -27.81 35.13 50.36
C THR A 981 -28.61 34.14 51.21
N ALA A 982 -27.96 33.49 52.17
CA ALA A 982 -28.61 32.51 53.04
C ALA A 982 -29.40 33.21 54.16
N ASP A 983 -30.73 33.04 54.18
CA ASP A 983 -31.63 33.66 55.17
C ASP A 983 -31.46 33.10 56.60
N SER A 984 -30.79 31.95 56.75
CA SER A 984 -30.32 31.40 58.02
C SER A 984 -29.14 30.44 57.80
N ASP A 985 -28.45 30.06 58.87
CA ASP A 985 -27.38 29.07 58.82
C ASP A 985 -27.88 27.61 58.89
N GLN A 986 -29.18 27.37 58.65
CA GLN A 986 -29.72 26.01 58.47
C GLN A 986 -29.24 25.40 57.15
N ALA A 987 -28.95 24.10 57.15
CA ALA A 987 -28.50 23.40 55.95
C ALA A 987 -29.64 23.28 54.93
N LEU A 988 -29.39 23.75 53.70
CA LEU A 988 -30.31 23.60 52.57
C LEU A 988 -30.16 22.22 51.93
N ASN A 989 -31.28 21.63 51.51
CA ASN A 989 -31.31 20.37 50.76
C ASN A 989 -31.35 20.64 49.24
N PHE A 990 -30.63 19.84 48.47
CA PHE A 990 -30.61 19.91 47.00
C PHE A 990 -31.37 18.72 46.42
N ASN A 991 -32.33 18.99 45.54
CA ASN A 991 -33.16 18.00 44.85
C ASN A 991 -33.22 18.36 43.35
N VAL A 992 -33.40 17.36 42.48
CA VAL A 992 -33.51 17.55 41.02
C VAL A 992 -34.76 16.83 40.51
N ASP A 993 -35.86 17.56 40.39
CA ASP A 993 -37.15 17.01 39.97
C ASP A 993 -37.10 16.42 38.54
N TYR A 994 -36.38 17.07 37.64
CA TYR A 994 -36.17 16.62 36.26
C TYR A 994 -34.92 17.25 35.63
N ALA A 995 -34.11 16.45 34.94
CA ALA A 995 -33.09 16.93 34.01
C ALA A 995 -33.04 16.06 32.75
N VAL A 996 -32.89 16.70 31.58
CA VAL A 996 -32.79 16.01 30.26
C VAL A 996 -31.57 15.08 30.20
N VAL A 997 -30.52 15.37 30.98
CA VAL A 997 -29.30 14.57 31.10
C VAL A 997 -29.41 13.43 32.13
N GLY A 998 -30.59 13.21 32.73
CA GLY A 998 -30.81 12.37 33.90
C GLY A 998 -30.64 13.17 35.21
N SER A 999 -31.62 13.10 36.11
CA SER A 999 -31.63 13.90 37.35
C SER A 999 -30.44 13.63 38.28
N SER A 1000 -29.94 12.40 38.32
CA SER A 1000 -28.67 12.04 38.98
C SER A 1000 -27.47 12.84 38.48
N ASN A 1001 -27.35 13.07 37.17
CA ASN A 1001 -26.13 13.56 36.53
C ASN A 1001 -25.87 15.03 36.83
N VAL A 1002 -26.84 15.68 37.47
CA VAL A 1002 -26.78 17.03 38.00
C VAL A 1002 -26.52 16.95 39.50
N THR A 1003 -25.33 17.34 39.96
CA THR A 1003 -24.97 17.25 41.40
C THR A 1003 -24.77 18.63 42.01
N GLY A 1004 -25.41 18.85 43.16
CA GLY A 1004 -25.53 20.16 43.79
C GLY A 1004 -24.80 20.23 45.13
N LYS A 1005 -24.09 21.35 45.34
CA LYS A 1005 -23.36 21.64 46.58
C LYS A 1005 -23.55 23.11 46.97
N PHE A 1006 -24.14 23.36 48.13
CA PHE A 1006 -24.19 24.70 48.71
C PHE A 1006 -22.83 25.07 49.32
N VAL A 1007 -22.36 26.29 49.06
CA VAL A 1007 -21.05 26.80 49.47
C VAL A 1007 -21.23 28.19 50.06
N LYS A 1008 -21.04 28.33 51.38
CA LYS A 1008 -20.89 29.63 52.06
C LYS A 1008 -19.55 30.25 51.65
N LEU A 1009 -19.51 31.54 51.35
CA LEU A 1009 -18.28 32.22 50.94
C LEU A 1009 -17.42 32.60 52.15
N PRO A 1010 -16.08 32.47 52.08
CA PRO A 1010 -15.17 32.98 53.12
C PRO A 1010 -15.27 34.50 53.33
N ALA A 1011 -15.75 35.23 52.33
CA ALA A 1011 -16.16 36.63 52.42
C ALA A 1011 -17.35 36.86 51.48
N ALA A 1012 -18.44 37.44 52.00
CA ALA A 1012 -19.65 37.69 51.25
C ALA A 1012 -19.41 38.67 50.08
N ARG A 1013 -20.20 38.52 49.01
CA ARG A 1013 -20.18 39.37 47.81
C ARG A 1013 -21.48 40.18 47.74
N SER A 1014 -21.48 41.23 46.93
CA SER A 1014 -22.67 42.06 46.72
C SER A 1014 -23.82 41.23 46.14
N GLY A 1015 -24.88 41.04 46.93
CA GLY A 1015 -26.07 40.23 46.57
C GLY A 1015 -25.99 38.74 46.93
N ALA A 1016 -24.85 38.23 47.41
CA ALA A 1016 -24.71 36.81 47.76
C ALA A 1016 -23.61 36.55 48.81
N ASP A 1017 -23.96 35.91 49.92
CA ASP A 1017 -23.00 35.33 50.87
C ASP A 1017 -22.67 33.85 50.55
N SER A 1018 -23.44 33.23 49.65
CA SER A 1018 -23.42 31.80 49.35
C SER A 1018 -23.63 31.53 47.85
N TYR A 1019 -23.33 30.32 47.40
CA TYR A 1019 -23.77 29.83 46.09
C TYR A 1019 -24.06 28.34 46.10
N LEU A 1020 -25.02 27.93 45.28
CA LEU A 1020 -25.24 26.56 44.88
C LEU A 1020 -24.37 26.29 43.65
N GLU A 1021 -23.35 25.46 43.83
CA GLU A 1021 -22.58 24.87 42.74
C GLU A 1021 -23.34 23.69 42.18
N VAL A 1022 -23.61 23.68 40.88
CA VAL A 1022 -24.24 22.57 40.16
C VAL A 1022 -23.25 22.05 39.13
N GLY A 1023 -22.66 20.90 39.42
CA GLY A 1023 -21.77 20.16 38.53
C GLY A 1023 -22.54 19.17 37.66
N PHE A 1024 -21.88 18.73 36.59
CA PHE A 1024 -22.28 17.54 35.83
C PHE A 1024 -21.28 16.44 36.13
N GLU A 1025 -21.59 15.56 37.09
CA GLU A 1025 -20.79 14.35 37.27
C GLU A 1025 -21.13 13.37 36.15
N PHE A 1026 -20.11 12.73 35.59
CA PHE A 1026 -20.31 11.58 34.71
C PHE A 1026 -20.44 10.30 35.54
N LYS A 1027 -21.32 9.46 35.04
CA LYS A 1027 -22.14 8.55 35.83
C LYS A 1027 -22.61 7.45 34.90
N PRO A 1028 -22.03 6.24 34.95
CA PRO A 1028 -22.45 5.19 34.05
C PRO A 1028 -23.87 4.76 34.44
N HIS A 1029 -24.81 5.05 33.52
CA HIS A 1029 -26.21 4.72 33.65
C HIS A 1029 -26.49 3.36 33.03
N PHE A 1030 -27.28 2.55 33.72
CA PHE A 1030 -27.64 1.22 33.27
C PHE A 1030 -29.16 1.07 33.18
N ASN A 1031 -29.62 0.41 32.13
CA ASN A 1031 -30.98 -0.10 32.03
C ASN A 1031 -30.89 -1.52 31.45
N LEU A 1032 -31.02 -2.52 32.31
CA LEU A 1032 -31.03 -3.92 31.89
C LEU A 1032 -32.36 -4.21 31.20
N VAL A 1033 -32.35 -4.93 30.07
CA VAL A 1033 -33.57 -5.33 29.35
C VAL A 1033 -33.57 -6.85 29.17
N ASN A 1034 -34.58 -7.50 29.73
CA ASN A 1034 -34.73 -8.95 29.65
C ASN A 1034 -35.47 -9.33 28.36
N LYS A 1035 -34.70 -9.51 27.29
CA LYS A 1035 -35.20 -9.98 25.98
C LYS A 1035 -35.61 -11.48 25.98
N GLY A 1036 -35.56 -12.16 27.14
CA GLY A 1036 -35.95 -13.55 27.34
C GLY A 1036 -37.42 -13.75 27.76
N SER A 1037 -37.86 -15.01 27.74
CA SER A 1037 -39.26 -15.42 27.99
C SER A 1037 -39.60 -15.77 29.45
N ALA A 1038 -38.64 -15.66 30.38
CA ALA A 1038 -38.82 -15.94 31.80
C ALA A 1038 -38.26 -14.79 32.66
N ALA A 1039 -38.78 -14.63 33.88
CA ALA A 1039 -38.30 -13.61 34.80
C ALA A 1039 -36.90 -13.93 35.34
N VAL A 1040 -36.06 -12.90 35.51
CA VAL A 1040 -34.67 -13.02 35.99
C VAL A 1040 -34.52 -12.26 37.30
N PRO A 1041 -34.20 -12.92 38.43
CA PRO A 1041 -33.91 -12.23 39.70
C PRO A 1041 -32.73 -11.28 39.54
N LEU A 1042 -32.90 -10.02 39.92
CA LEU A 1042 -31.84 -9.01 39.80
C LEU A 1042 -30.64 -9.36 40.66
N SER A 1043 -30.85 -9.96 41.83
CA SER A 1043 -29.79 -10.46 42.71
C SER A 1043 -28.98 -11.64 42.15
N SER A 1044 -29.31 -12.16 40.96
CA SER A 1044 -28.43 -13.09 40.21
C SER A 1044 -27.51 -12.40 39.21
N LEU A 1045 -27.66 -11.07 39.01
CA LEU A 1045 -26.96 -10.31 37.98
C LEU A 1045 -25.84 -9.42 38.55
N THR A 1046 -24.79 -9.23 37.76
CA THR A 1046 -23.84 -8.12 37.93
C THR A 1046 -23.54 -7.46 36.58
N ILE A 1047 -23.17 -6.19 36.61
CA ILE A 1047 -22.76 -5.37 35.46
C ILE A 1047 -21.29 -4.99 35.65
N ARG A 1048 -20.49 -4.94 34.59
CA ARG A 1048 -19.12 -4.40 34.62
C ARG A 1048 -18.92 -3.24 33.65
N TYR A 1049 -18.45 -2.13 34.19
CA TYR A 1049 -17.95 -0.96 33.45
C TYR A 1049 -16.42 -0.97 33.51
N TRP A 1050 -15.76 -1.09 32.36
CA TRP A 1050 -14.34 -1.32 32.18
C TRP A 1050 -13.62 0.00 31.89
N TYR A 1051 -12.63 0.33 32.71
CA TYR A 1051 -11.98 1.63 32.73
C TYR A 1051 -10.47 1.51 33.01
N THR A 1052 -9.72 2.56 32.68
CA THR A 1052 -8.29 2.68 32.96
C THR A 1052 -8.08 3.68 34.09
N ALA A 1053 -7.58 3.23 35.24
CA ALA A 1053 -7.41 4.09 36.42
C ALA A 1053 -6.30 5.14 36.20
N ASP A 1054 -6.67 6.41 36.02
CA ASP A 1054 -5.72 7.51 35.82
C ASP A 1054 -4.99 7.99 37.10
N SER A 1055 -5.10 7.25 38.21
CA SER A 1055 -4.17 7.29 39.36
C SER A 1055 -4.54 6.21 40.40
N ASP A 1056 -3.64 5.96 41.36
CA ASP A 1056 -3.90 5.12 42.54
C ASP A 1056 -4.79 5.80 43.63
N GLN A 1057 -5.49 6.91 43.30
CA GLN A 1057 -6.43 7.54 44.23
C GLN A 1057 -7.71 6.72 44.36
N ALA A 1058 -8.15 6.46 45.60
CA ALA A 1058 -9.35 5.68 45.86
C ALA A 1058 -10.61 6.31 45.25
N LEU A 1059 -11.46 5.44 44.66
CA LEU A 1059 -12.74 5.82 44.08
C LEU A 1059 -13.90 5.48 45.03
N ASN A 1060 -14.87 6.38 45.10
CA ASN A 1060 -16.17 6.15 45.72
C ASN A 1060 -17.18 5.72 44.65
N PHE A 1061 -18.08 4.81 45.02
CA PHE A 1061 -19.27 4.49 44.24
C PHE A 1061 -20.50 4.97 44.99
N ASN A 1062 -21.43 5.63 44.30
CA ASN A 1062 -22.71 6.08 44.82
C ASN A 1062 -23.83 5.64 43.87
N VAL A 1063 -25.06 5.56 44.37
CA VAL A 1063 -26.27 5.31 43.56
C VAL A 1063 -27.26 6.42 43.86
N ASP A 1064 -27.36 7.40 42.96
CA ASP A 1064 -28.22 8.56 43.16
C ASP A 1064 -29.70 8.19 42.97
N TYR A 1065 -29.98 7.26 42.05
CA TYR A 1065 -31.32 6.73 41.78
C TYR A 1065 -31.25 5.31 41.23
N ALA A 1066 -32.23 4.48 41.56
CA ALA A 1066 -32.51 3.26 40.82
C ALA A 1066 -33.99 2.91 40.94
N VAL A 1067 -34.64 2.56 39.83
CA VAL A 1067 -36.03 2.04 39.82
C VAL A 1067 -36.17 0.78 40.69
N VAL A 1068 -35.10 0.00 40.81
CA VAL A 1068 -34.99 -1.20 41.67
C VAL A 1068 -34.69 -0.88 43.16
N GLY A 1069 -34.68 0.41 43.52
CA GLY A 1069 -34.34 0.95 44.84
C GLY A 1069 -32.83 1.11 45.04
N SER A 1070 -32.35 2.34 45.26
CA SER A 1070 -30.91 2.65 45.34
C SER A 1070 -30.17 1.86 46.44
N SER A 1071 -30.83 1.57 47.57
CA SER A 1071 -30.27 0.75 48.66
C SER A 1071 -30.09 -0.73 48.29
N ASN A 1072 -30.69 -1.17 47.18
CA ASN A 1072 -30.53 -2.53 46.65
C ASN A 1072 -29.45 -2.60 45.55
N VAL A 1073 -28.76 -1.49 45.22
CA VAL A 1073 -27.70 -1.47 44.21
C VAL A 1073 -26.36 -1.25 44.91
N THR A 1074 -25.41 -2.14 44.66
CA THR A 1074 -24.05 -2.10 45.23
C THR A 1074 -23.02 -1.92 44.13
N GLY A 1075 -21.84 -1.40 44.47
CA GLY A 1075 -20.75 -1.21 43.51
C GLY A 1075 -19.39 -1.48 44.15
N LYS A 1076 -18.48 -2.05 43.38
CA LYS A 1076 -17.17 -2.53 43.82
C LYS A 1076 -16.14 -2.34 42.70
N PHE A 1077 -15.11 -1.56 42.96
CA PHE A 1077 -13.98 -1.42 42.04
C PHE A 1077 -13.06 -2.65 42.13
N VAL A 1078 -12.60 -3.16 41.00
CA VAL A 1078 -11.73 -4.33 40.88
C VAL A 1078 -10.61 -4.02 39.89
N LYS A 1079 -9.36 -4.01 40.36
CA LYS A 1079 -8.20 -3.92 39.47
C LYS A 1079 -7.91 -5.30 38.86
N LEU A 1080 -7.55 -5.34 37.59
CA LEU A 1080 -7.28 -6.59 36.87
C LEU A 1080 -5.90 -7.17 37.23
N PRO A 1081 -5.74 -8.51 37.22
CA PRO A 1081 -4.42 -9.14 37.38
C PRO A 1081 -3.42 -8.80 36.25
N ALA A 1082 -3.93 -8.43 35.08
CA ALA A 1082 -3.19 -7.86 33.96
C ALA A 1082 -4.11 -6.88 33.23
N ALA A 1083 -3.57 -5.72 32.83
CA ALA A 1083 -4.32 -4.73 32.05
C ALA A 1083 -4.63 -5.24 30.63
N ARG A 1084 -5.73 -4.74 30.06
CA ARG A 1084 -6.21 -5.03 28.71
C ARG A 1084 -6.40 -3.72 27.93
N SER A 1085 -6.85 -3.80 26.67
CA SER A 1085 -6.92 -2.61 25.80
C SER A 1085 -8.02 -1.65 26.26
N GLY A 1086 -7.62 -0.48 26.79
CA GLY A 1086 -8.54 0.51 27.34
C GLY A 1086 -9.11 0.16 28.73
N ALA A 1087 -8.58 -0.84 29.43
CA ALA A 1087 -8.98 -1.11 30.81
C ALA A 1087 -7.89 -1.79 31.64
N ASP A 1088 -7.53 -1.20 32.79
CA ASP A 1088 -6.77 -1.87 33.85
C ASP A 1088 -7.66 -2.31 35.03
N SER A 1089 -8.91 -1.86 35.05
CA SER A 1089 -9.86 -1.99 36.15
C SER A 1089 -11.30 -2.15 35.64
N TYR A 1090 -12.21 -2.58 36.51
CA TYR A 1090 -13.65 -2.45 36.29
C TYR A 1090 -14.42 -2.10 37.56
N LEU A 1091 -15.52 -1.38 37.39
CA LEU A 1091 -16.56 -1.24 38.40
C LEU A 1091 -17.56 -2.38 38.20
N GLU A 1092 -17.70 -3.24 39.21
CA GLU A 1092 -18.72 -4.27 39.30
C GLU A 1092 -19.93 -3.73 40.06
N VAL A 1093 -21.07 -3.58 39.37
CA VAL A 1093 -22.36 -3.19 39.97
C VAL A 1093 -23.20 -4.45 40.19
N GLY A 1094 -23.75 -4.62 41.39
CA GLY A 1094 -24.55 -5.77 41.79
C GLY A 1094 -25.86 -5.39 42.47
N PHE A 1095 -26.71 -6.39 42.72
CA PHE A 1095 -28.06 -6.17 43.27
C PHE A 1095 -28.32 -7.00 44.52
N GLY A 1096 -28.89 -6.37 45.54
CA GLY A 1096 -29.35 -7.02 46.77
C GLY A 1096 -30.71 -7.71 46.62
N PRO A 1097 -31.12 -8.56 47.58
CA PRO A 1097 -32.37 -9.33 47.49
C PRO A 1097 -33.65 -8.48 47.33
N GLY A 1098 -33.63 -7.23 47.80
CA GLY A 1098 -34.75 -6.30 47.66
C GLY A 1098 -34.97 -5.74 46.25
N ALA A 1099 -34.05 -5.95 45.31
CA ALA A 1099 -34.15 -5.46 43.93
C ALA A 1099 -35.26 -6.16 43.10
N GLY A 1100 -35.76 -7.32 43.54
CA GLY A 1100 -36.78 -8.08 42.83
C GLY A 1100 -36.26 -8.79 41.57
N SER A 1101 -37.01 -8.75 40.48
CA SER A 1101 -36.71 -9.48 39.23
C SER A 1101 -37.18 -8.73 37.99
N LEU A 1102 -36.38 -8.74 36.91
CA LEU A 1102 -36.87 -8.35 35.59
C LEU A 1102 -37.89 -9.36 35.10
N ALA A 1103 -39.12 -8.91 34.81
CA ALA A 1103 -40.09 -9.70 34.07
C ALA A 1103 -39.59 -10.05 32.65
N ALA A 1104 -40.20 -11.06 32.02
CA ALA A 1104 -39.96 -11.37 30.60
C ALA A 1104 -40.38 -10.18 29.71
N GLY A 1105 -39.51 -9.76 28.79
CA GLY A 1105 -39.69 -8.52 28.01
C GLY A 1105 -39.59 -7.21 28.81
N GLY A 1106 -39.39 -7.29 30.13
CA GLY A 1106 -39.28 -6.14 31.03
C GLY A 1106 -37.88 -5.55 31.07
N SER A 1107 -37.74 -4.44 31.81
CA SER A 1107 -36.45 -3.80 32.09
C SER A 1107 -36.25 -3.57 33.58
N SER A 1108 -35.02 -3.28 34.01
CA SER A 1108 -34.75 -2.80 35.38
C SER A 1108 -35.38 -1.43 35.63
N GLY A 1109 -35.69 -0.69 34.56
CA GLY A 1109 -35.75 0.76 34.61
C GLY A 1109 -34.35 1.36 34.78
N GLU A 1110 -34.30 2.68 34.85
CA GLU A 1110 -33.05 3.42 34.94
C GLU A 1110 -32.35 3.23 36.31
N ILE A 1111 -31.06 2.91 36.25
CA ILE A 1111 -30.13 2.80 37.38
C ILE A 1111 -29.04 3.86 37.15
N GLN A 1112 -28.97 4.83 38.05
CA GLN A 1112 -28.11 6.00 37.96
C GLN A 1112 -26.99 5.90 39.00
N THR A 1113 -25.75 5.71 38.55
CA THR A 1113 -24.60 5.43 39.43
C THR A 1113 -23.47 6.43 39.24
N ARG A 1114 -22.69 6.70 40.29
CA ARG A 1114 -21.68 7.76 40.33
C ARG A 1114 -20.34 7.30 40.83
N ILE A 1115 -19.30 7.58 40.03
CA ILE A 1115 -17.90 7.33 40.36
C ILE A 1115 -17.23 8.67 40.63
N ASN A 1116 -16.65 8.85 41.82
CA ASN A 1116 -15.88 10.05 42.14
C ASN A 1116 -14.64 9.71 42.97
N ARG A 1117 -13.51 10.39 42.73
CA ARG A 1117 -12.31 10.22 43.55
C ARG A 1117 -12.57 10.71 44.98
N ALA A 1118 -11.94 10.08 45.97
CA ALA A 1118 -12.09 10.43 47.39
C ALA A 1118 -11.72 11.89 47.71
N ASN A 1119 -10.79 12.47 46.93
CA ASN A 1119 -10.37 13.87 47.02
C ASN A 1119 -11.13 14.82 46.06
N TRP A 1120 -12.15 14.33 45.34
CA TRP A 1120 -12.93 15.05 44.33
C TRP A 1120 -12.10 15.68 43.18
N SER A 1121 -10.92 15.13 42.89
CA SER A 1121 -10.21 15.44 41.63
C SER A 1121 -10.86 14.76 40.43
N ASN A 1122 -10.62 15.30 39.23
CA ASN A 1122 -11.23 14.85 37.99
C ASN A 1122 -10.79 13.42 37.58
N LEU A 1123 -11.64 12.76 36.79
CA LEU A 1123 -11.41 11.47 36.12
C LEU A 1123 -11.43 11.69 34.59
N SER A 1124 -10.79 10.81 33.80
CA SER A 1124 -10.75 10.89 32.34
C SER A 1124 -11.22 9.59 31.66
N GLU A 1125 -12.42 9.63 31.10
CA GLU A 1125 -13.01 8.47 30.41
C GLU A 1125 -12.52 8.33 28.94
N SER A 1126 -11.62 9.19 28.47
CA SER A 1126 -11.10 9.20 27.08
C SER A 1126 -10.37 7.91 26.66
N ASN A 1127 -10.02 7.09 27.64
CA ASN A 1127 -9.19 5.88 27.56
C ASN A 1127 -9.89 4.68 28.20
N ASP A 1128 -11.20 4.80 28.46
CA ASP A 1128 -12.02 3.75 29.06
C ASP A 1128 -12.72 2.92 27.99
N TYR A 1129 -12.53 1.61 28.05
CA TYR A 1129 -13.13 0.67 27.11
C TYR A 1129 -14.66 0.81 27.08
N SER A 1130 -15.31 0.93 28.24
CA SER A 1130 -16.78 1.05 28.32
C SER A 1130 -17.33 2.42 27.93
N PHE A 1131 -16.50 3.44 27.72
CA PHE A 1131 -16.96 4.80 27.40
C PHE A 1131 -17.19 5.01 25.89
N ASP A 1132 -18.17 5.84 25.57
CA ASP A 1132 -18.39 6.40 24.23
C ASP A 1132 -19.20 7.70 24.36
N PRO A 1133 -18.61 8.88 24.09
CA PRO A 1133 -19.27 10.17 24.29
C PRO A 1133 -20.43 10.43 23.30
N THR A 1134 -20.65 9.56 22.30
CA THR A 1134 -21.81 9.64 21.40
C THR A 1134 -23.09 9.04 21.99
N LYS A 1135 -23.00 8.29 23.11
CA LYS A 1135 -24.12 7.53 23.69
C LYS A 1135 -24.94 8.39 24.68
N THR A 1136 -25.63 9.39 24.16
CA THR A 1136 -26.41 10.37 24.96
C THR A 1136 -27.81 9.89 25.37
N ALA A 1137 -28.12 8.59 25.20
CA ALA A 1137 -29.39 7.96 25.58
C ALA A 1137 -29.20 6.43 25.72
N PHE A 1138 -30.12 5.74 26.40
CA PHE A 1138 -30.08 4.29 26.51
C PHE A 1138 -30.19 3.62 25.12
N ALA A 1139 -29.16 2.82 24.80
CA ALA A 1139 -29.08 1.99 23.61
C ALA A 1139 -28.41 0.65 23.96
N ASP A 1140 -28.54 -0.35 23.09
CA ASP A 1140 -27.79 -1.61 23.21
C ASP A 1140 -26.28 -1.31 23.13
N TRP A 1141 -25.58 -1.39 24.26
CA TRP A 1141 -24.13 -1.14 24.36
C TRP A 1141 -23.39 -2.41 24.75
N SER A 1142 -22.49 -2.86 23.88
CA SER A 1142 -21.78 -4.13 24.03
C SER A 1142 -20.50 -4.02 24.85
N LYS A 1143 -19.93 -2.82 25.01
CA LYS A 1143 -18.70 -2.61 25.81
C LYS A 1143 -18.93 -2.52 27.32
N VAL A 1144 -20.17 -2.65 27.78
CA VAL A 1144 -20.54 -2.88 29.18
C VAL A 1144 -21.07 -4.31 29.27
N THR A 1145 -20.47 -5.12 30.13
CA THR A 1145 -20.81 -6.55 30.22
C THR A 1145 -21.80 -6.83 31.34
N VAL A 1146 -22.68 -7.81 31.14
CA VAL A 1146 -23.62 -8.31 32.16
C VAL A 1146 -23.40 -9.79 32.38
N TYR A 1147 -23.33 -10.19 33.64
CA TYR A 1147 -23.15 -11.56 34.08
C TYR A 1147 -24.39 -12.03 34.82
N LYS A 1148 -24.67 -13.33 34.76
CA LYS A 1148 -25.62 -14.01 35.62
C LYS A 1148 -24.91 -15.13 36.37
N ASP A 1149 -25.03 -15.15 37.69
CA ASP A 1149 -24.40 -16.15 38.58
C ASP A 1149 -22.89 -16.31 38.32
N GLY A 1150 -22.23 -15.21 37.91
CA GLY A 1150 -20.80 -15.15 37.54
C GLY A 1150 -20.47 -15.46 36.07
N VAL A 1151 -21.44 -15.92 35.25
CA VAL A 1151 -21.25 -16.26 33.83
C VAL A 1151 -21.65 -15.09 32.94
N LEU A 1152 -20.82 -14.73 31.96
CA LEU A 1152 -21.11 -13.66 30.99
C LEU A 1152 -22.35 -14.01 30.16
N ILE A 1153 -23.34 -13.09 30.10
CA ILE A 1153 -24.57 -13.26 29.32
C ILE A 1153 -24.85 -12.12 28.32
N TRP A 1154 -24.17 -10.98 28.44
CA TRP A 1154 -24.26 -9.87 27.48
C TRP A 1154 -22.96 -9.06 27.44
N GLY A 1155 -22.63 -8.52 26.27
CA GLY A 1155 -21.47 -7.67 26.04
C GLY A 1155 -20.18 -8.43 25.71
N VAL A 1156 -19.09 -7.69 25.58
CA VAL A 1156 -17.74 -8.16 25.26
C VAL A 1156 -16.77 -7.56 26.28
N GLU A 1157 -15.85 -8.37 26.82
CA GLU A 1157 -14.77 -7.87 27.68
C GLU A 1157 -13.67 -7.18 26.85
N PRO A 1158 -12.88 -6.25 27.42
CA PRO A 1158 -11.64 -5.72 26.83
C PRO A 1158 -10.54 -6.79 26.67
#